data_AF-A0A3N4ZC57-F1
#
_entry.id   AF-A0A3N4ZC57-F1
#
_cell.length_a   1.000
_cell.length_b   1.000
_cell.length_c   1.000
_cell.angle_alpha   90.00
_cell.angle_beta   90.00
_cell.angle_gamma   90.00
#
_symmetry.space_group_name_H-M   'P 1'
#
loop_
_entity.id
_entity.type
_entity.pdbx_description
1 polymer ?
#
loop_
_entity_poly.entity_id
_entity_poly.type
_entity_poly.pdbx_seq_one_letter_code
_entity_poly.pdbx_strand_id
1 'polypeptide(L)'
;MSRTRVAPRTLLTAVAASALVLAGATVPATADPATALVVGDLAPGSITTSDVVSGAFTIMASGAKAVTVDAADRTSDRGDVYTQRLKLNGSGNAAERSLRFDATAGTEVTVHARSGSGTADRALALYDAAWTELDRVVAAADDESSPIATQVLTVPADGTFWLASPSSGVNVFHAELDVEPDTGRTPWADVAAPVVDDVVLDPADPGRLLVGYTGTVGPDGADLAHARLHDADGNVVDQTFAAEDGAAGTLAVEPPSSGSYTVEVLLTRAGEDTPLVSEAVATPEFSLPLATPEIAGILTTGVSGAEGTVTVEWGAVAEAETYSVGVRQGTEEFVTVVDGVAGTTADVVGLTVGQVYDAQVVAHRGDDAAASAPVEFTVADAVERWQTAHVGVGSGGEVVENEDGSITFDALDNFGKAADSEDGFWYHYTAVDPATENFTLRATIHVDDSASKDNQSGFGIVAVDDLVANDASARYMNSAGASVAKYVFGANGEEGVRYGTPGAKFVHGYTGPPTESSANRDMTDSRAFDWDYKDGYVEGGNANPPRFEAGEDYELTLRRSNTGFHAIWHRDGETVHEVIQYDPDMLLTQNDEVFYVGLFAARKIQVTVTDWSFETIHPDDDEPAQEPPPVYVTPTLTADVTRTTPHDSIDVPLTSNVYGRAQVTDAEGAVVADGIDVAPGERTIVPLDLARGANEFTARLVPDEEQPHFGEREELESTDPVEIDLSFDVRSYGEPGQAIRVAPDGDAGGDGTADAPLDLHTAVAYAQPGQQVVLDGGTYRPQEAIVVGRGRDGTADAPITLMSEPGSRAVLDLSESASGGIWLRGDHWHLYDLEITRSQGYKKPLHVGGHHNVIERIESHHNQDTGIQISGLSTEPPEMWPSHNVVLSSESHNNRDPLGNDADGFGVKLTAGKGNVIRYSIAHHNIDDGWDLYAKSTTGPIGVVTVEDSVAYANGWLEDDENLTDLGEGNGFKLGGESMPGAHILRNSVSFGNLAKGVTSNSGPDVRLENVTSAGNGLASPSKSAMNVQLKTSAGRTGYRASGVLSWQASLADEIELKQDDTTLLTDPTNYFDGVAGAPGDGPAEVTEDWFVSTDAASVRPEIGADGSVVMHGLYELTDIAPPGTGARLAANPDPTVIEPLPEVVPIAPWYPTAVYTAGDVVSHDGIAYEARWWTRGVTPSAGSSWGPWVAMGPAGMPPVEECAEPWAADAVYTRGDVVSHDGVNHEAYWWTRGLEPGTRVHGAWGAVSPCR
;
A
#
# COMPACT_ATOMS: atom_id res chain seq x y z
N MET A 1 1.26 7.09 60.85
CA MET A 1 2.69 7.34 61.16
C MET A 1 3.43 6.00 61.14
N SER A 2 4.03 5.64 60.02
CA SER A 2 5.36 4.99 59.91
C SER A 2 5.54 4.72 58.41
N ARG A 3 6.49 5.40 57.79
CA ARG A 3 6.88 5.25 56.39
C ARG A 3 7.98 4.19 56.34
N THR A 4 7.84 3.18 55.50
CA THR A 4 8.94 2.29 55.11
C THR A 4 9.05 2.35 53.60
N ARG A 5 10.14 3.00 53.15
CA ARG A 5 10.59 3.11 51.76
C ARG A 5 11.24 1.77 51.36
N VAL A 6 10.88 1.22 50.21
CA VAL A 6 11.66 0.20 49.52
C VAL A 6 12.59 0.90 48.53
N ALA A 7 13.85 0.47 48.50
CA ALA A 7 14.97 1.09 47.80
C ALA A 7 15.09 0.59 46.34
N PRO A 8 15.65 1.40 45.41
CA PRO A 8 15.93 0.98 44.04
C PRO A 8 17.19 0.10 43.97
N ARG A 9 17.13 -0.96 43.15
CA ARG A 9 18.28 -1.81 42.80
C ARG A 9 19.29 -1.00 42.00
N THR A 10 20.45 -0.74 42.61
CA THR A 10 21.65 -0.20 41.96
C THR A 10 22.47 -1.38 41.44
N LEU A 11 22.64 -1.49 40.12
CA LEU A 11 23.63 -2.39 39.51
C LEU A 11 25.03 -1.87 39.87
N LEU A 12 25.81 -2.73 40.56
CA LEU A 12 27.21 -2.50 40.87
C LEU A 12 28.04 -2.70 39.62
N THR A 13 28.63 -1.62 39.10
CA THR A 13 29.75 -1.67 38.16
C THR A 13 31.07 -1.47 38.93
N ALA A 14 32.06 -2.29 38.57
CA ALA A 14 33.50 -2.19 38.81
C ALA A 14 34.06 -2.45 40.24
N VAL A 15 35.02 -3.39 40.35
CA VAL A 15 36.47 -3.09 40.49
C VAL A 15 37.30 -4.36 40.77
N ALA A 16 38.46 -4.43 40.07
CA ALA A 16 39.77 -5.05 40.40
C ALA A 16 40.05 -6.51 39.97
N ALA A 17 41.21 -6.85 39.37
CA ALA A 17 42.47 -6.12 39.23
C ALA A 17 43.41 -6.65 38.12
N SER A 18 44.19 -5.70 37.64
CA SER A 18 45.42 -5.75 36.83
C SER A 18 46.52 -6.69 37.35
N ALA A 19 47.33 -7.24 36.42
CA ALA A 19 48.76 -7.47 36.62
C ALA A 19 49.54 -7.76 35.32
N LEU A 20 50.58 -6.94 35.06
CA LEU A 20 51.72 -7.09 34.15
C LEU A 20 51.41 -6.98 32.64
N VAL A 21 51.99 -6.06 31.87
CA VAL A 21 53.41 -5.68 31.82
C VAL A 21 53.59 -4.19 31.50
N LEU A 22 54.44 -3.53 32.28
CA LEU A 22 55.15 -2.32 31.84
C LEU A 22 55.98 -2.66 30.60
N ALA A 23 55.54 -2.26 29.42
CA ALA A 23 56.39 -2.05 28.27
C ALA A 23 55.83 -0.82 27.55
N GLY A 24 56.67 0.23 27.50
CA GLY A 24 56.44 1.54 26.89
C GLY A 24 55.01 1.86 26.46
N ALA A 25 54.25 2.53 27.33
CA ALA A 25 53.20 3.40 26.83
C ALA A 25 53.90 4.42 25.92
N THR A 26 53.90 4.14 24.62
CA THR A 26 53.96 5.14 23.57
C THR A 26 52.94 6.18 23.99
N VAL A 27 53.44 7.40 24.22
CA VAL A 27 52.56 8.53 24.47
C VAL A 27 51.67 8.56 23.22
N PRO A 28 50.34 8.31 23.33
CA PRO A 28 49.47 8.47 22.17
C PRO A 28 49.73 9.87 21.66
N ALA A 29 49.84 10.07 20.34
CA ALA A 29 50.14 11.37 19.76
C ALA A 29 49.24 12.40 20.45
N THR A 30 49.81 13.14 21.41
CA THR A 30 49.00 13.94 22.30
C THR A 30 48.59 15.12 21.46
N ALA A 31 47.34 15.10 21.00
CA ALA A 31 46.67 16.24 20.42
C ALA A 31 47.10 17.50 21.18
N ASP A 32 47.55 18.53 20.47
CA ASP A 32 48.06 19.72 21.15
C ASP A 32 46.87 20.35 21.91
N PRO A 33 46.91 20.41 23.26
CA PRO A 33 45.78 20.93 24.03
C PRO A 33 45.52 22.41 23.73
N ALA A 34 46.41 23.11 23.02
CA ALA A 34 46.18 24.46 22.52
C ALA A 34 45.29 24.50 21.27
N THR A 35 45.24 23.45 20.45
CA THR A 35 44.52 23.41 19.16
C THR A 35 43.37 22.38 19.14
N ALA A 36 43.31 21.46 20.10
CA ALA A 36 42.32 20.39 20.16
C ALA A 36 41.21 20.59 21.20
N LEU A 37 40.00 20.11 20.89
CA LEU A 37 38.92 19.90 21.84
C LEU A 37 39.22 18.66 22.69
N VAL A 38 39.71 18.87 23.91
CA VAL A 38 39.96 17.77 24.86
C VAL A 38 38.69 17.48 25.65
N VAL A 39 37.83 16.61 25.12
CA VAL A 39 36.55 16.24 25.77
C VAL A 39 36.80 15.56 27.12
N GLY A 40 37.86 14.76 27.23
CA GLY A 40 38.22 14.04 28.46
C GLY A 40 38.50 14.92 29.68
N ASP A 41 38.83 16.19 29.48
CA ASP A 41 39.10 17.15 30.56
C ASP A 41 37.85 17.94 31.00
N LEU A 42 36.71 17.75 30.31
CA LEU A 42 35.43 18.35 30.68
C LEU A 42 34.79 17.56 31.83
N ALA A 43 34.13 18.28 32.76
CA ALA A 43 33.40 17.62 33.84
C ALA A 43 32.12 16.94 33.31
N PRO A 44 31.84 15.66 33.66
CA PRO A 44 30.60 14.99 33.24
C PRO A 44 29.34 15.74 33.71
N GLY A 45 28.34 15.82 32.84
CA GLY A 45 27.08 16.49 33.11
C GLY A 45 26.60 17.40 31.97
N SER A 46 25.50 18.12 32.22
CA SER A 46 24.92 19.04 31.23
C SER A 46 25.56 20.43 31.30
N ILE A 47 26.01 20.93 30.17
CA ILE A 47 26.48 22.31 29.98
C ILE A 47 25.29 23.12 29.45
N THR A 48 24.86 24.11 30.23
CA THR A 48 23.65 24.92 29.95
C THR A 48 23.95 26.40 29.68
N THR A 49 25.24 26.77 29.59
CA THR A 49 25.67 28.14 29.34
C THR A 49 26.66 28.20 28.18
N SER A 50 26.58 29.26 27.37
CA SER A 50 27.40 29.49 26.19
C SER A 50 28.67 30.26 26.57
N ASP A 51 29.81 29.58 26.72
CA ASP A 51 31.16 30.15 26.98
C ASP A 51 32.22 29.13 27.47
N VAL A 52 31.97 27.82 27.41
CA VAL A 52 32.94 26.82 27.91
C VAL A 52 34.05 26.60 26.87
N VAL A 53 35.28 27.01 27.18
CA VAL A 53 36.44 26.89 26.27
C VAL A 53 37.23 25.61 26.54
N SER A 54 37.57 24.87 25.49
CA SER A 54 38.48 23.72 25.49
C SER A 54 39.37 23.77 24.24
N GLY A 55 40.68 23.96 24.45
CA GLY A 55 41.64 24.25 23.39
C GLY A 55 41.24 25.45 22.53
N ALA A 56 41.24 25.26 21.21
CA ALA A 56 40.81 26.28 20.24
C ALA A 56 39.28 26.40 20.12
N PHE A 57 38.51 25.51 20.74
CA PHE A 57 37.06 25.44 20.59
C PHE A 57 36.32 26.03 21.79
N THR A 58 35.21 26.71 21.52
CA THR A 58 34.26 27.19 22.52
C THR A 58 32.93 26.46 22.35
N ILE A 59 32.49 25.75 23.38
CA ILE A 59 31.22 25.04 23.40
C ILE A 59 30.08 26.03 23.64
N MET A 60 29.13 26.04 22.72
CA MET A 60 27.95 26.90 22.74
C MET A 60 26.74 26.11 23.23
N ALA A 61 26.08 26.54 24.31
CA ALA A 61 24.91 25.87 24.88
C ALA A 61 23.97 26.83 25.62
N SER A 62 22.72 26.43 25.85
CA SER A 62 21.73 27.24 26.58
C SER A 62 20.93 26.42 27.59
N GLY A 63 20.20 27.09 28.49
CA GLY A 63 19.31 26.42 29.44
C GLY A 63 18.14 25.67 28.79
N ALA A 64 17.74 26.06 27.58
CA ALA A 64 16.70 25.38 26.80
C ALA A 64 17.28 24.28 25.90
N LYS A 65 18.52 24.42 25.44
CA LYS A 65 19.23 23.45 24.60
C LYS A 65 20.65 23.21 25.13
N ALA A 66 20.73 22.35 26.13
CA ALA A 66 21.99 21.95 26.75
C ALA A 66 22.74 20.92 25.89
N VAL A 67 24.07 20.92 25.99
CA VAL A 67 24.93 19.82 25.53
C VAL A 67 25.36 18.98 26.73
N THR A 68 25.71 17.72 26.52
CA THR A 68 26.01 16.78 27.62
C THR A 68 27.37 16.15 27.43
N VAL A 69 28.17 16.09 28.50
CA VAL A 69 29.38 15.29 28.56
C VAL A 69 29.08 14.02 29.35
N ASP A 70 29.23 12.87 28.72
CA ASP A 70 29.10 11.56 29.36
C ASP A 70 30.20 10.59 28.90
N ALA A 71 30.32 9.46 29.60
CA ALA A 71 31.29 8.43 29.29
C ALA A 71 30.88 7.68 28.03
N ALA A 72 31.84 7.42 27.14
CA ALA A 72 31.67 6.61 25.95
C ALA A 72 33.06 6.15 25.47
N ASP A 73 33.29 4.84 25.49
CA ASP A 73 34.55 4.24 25.06
C ASP A 73 34.50 3.99 23.54
N ARG A 74 35.42 4.62 22.79
CA ARG A 74 35.52 4.47 21.33
C ARG A 74 36.96 4.55 20.86
N THR A 75 37.24 3.92 19.72
CA THR A 75 38.56 3.94 19.06
C THR A 75 38.44 4.50 17.65
N SER A 76 39.35 5.38 17.23
CA SER A 76 39.39 5.88 15.85
C SER A 76 40.12 4.93 14.90
N ASP A 77 40.00 5.17 13.60
CA ASP A 77 40.77 4.49 12.55
C ASP A 77 42.28 4.78 12.59
N ARG A 78 42.71 5.77 13.38
CA ARG A 78 44.12 6.04 13.74
C ARG A 78 44.56 5.34 15.03
N GLY A 79 43.66 4.61 15.68
CA GLY A 79 43.92 3.95 16.96
C GLY A 79 43.83 4.87 18.19
N ASP A 80 43.29 6.09 18.04
CA ASP A 80 43.08 6.98 19.19
C ASP A 80 41.95 6.46 20.07
N VAL A 81 42.15 6.41 21.39
CA VAL A 81 41.16 5.90 22.35
C VAL A 81 40.50 7.05 23.12
N TYR A 82 39.18 7.12 23.03
CA TYR A 82 38.33 8.08 23.74
C TYR A 82 37.56 7.39 24.85
N THR A 83 37.38 8.08 25.98
CA THR A 83 36.62 7.58 27.16
C THR A 83 35.39 8.43 27.49
N GLN A 84 35.26 9.57 26.83
CA GLN A 84 34.15 10.52 26.99
C GLN A 84 33.77 11.10 25.64
N ARG A 85 32.51 11.52 25.53
CA ARG A 85 31.97 12.23 24.37
C ARG A 85 31.26 13.51 24.78
N LEU A 86 31.22 14.46 23.85
CA LEU A 86 30.38 15.64 23.93
C LEU A 86 29.16 15.44 23.03
N LYS A 87 28.00 15.22 23.65
CA LYS A 87 26.72 15.08 22.96
C LYS A 87 26.13 16.47 22.68
N LEU A 88 25.98 16.78 21.40
CA LEU A 88 25.32 18.03 20.98
C LEU A 88 23.79 17.99 21.19
N ASN A 89 23.21 16.80 21.42
CA ASN A 89 21.81 16.60 21.83
C ASN A 89 20.74 17.14 20.86
N GLY A 90 21.07 17.24 19.57
CA GLY A 90 20.15 17.69 18.52
C GLY A 90 20.82 18.71 17.62
N SER A 91 20.04 19.27 16.69
CA SER A 91 20.54 20.32 15.80
C SER A 91 21.03 21.54 16.58
N GLY A 92 22.11 22.13 16.08
CA GLY A 92 22.74 23.31 16.65
C GLY A 92 22.60 24.57 15.80
N ASN A 93 22.90 25.70 16.44
CA ASN A 93 23.04 27.00 15.79
C ASN A 93 24.23 27.76 16.40
N ALA A 94 24.50 28.98 15.94
CA ALA A 94 25.63 29.78 16.40
C ALA A 94 25.64 30.04 17.93
N ALA A 95 24.48 29.97 18.58
CA ALA A 95 24.31 30.26 20.01
C ALA A 95 24.26 29.01 20.90
N GLU A 96 23.95 27.82 20.37
CA GLU A 96 23.70 26.61 21.17
C GLU A 96 23.90 25.31 20.36
N ARG A 97 24.30 24.25 21.06
CA ARG A 97 24.58 22.90 20.50
C ARG A 97 25.63 22.91 19.38
N SER A 98 26.67 23.73 19.53
CA SER A 98 27.72 23.89 18.53
C SER A 98 29.10 24.17 19.17
N LEU A 99 30.15 24.03 18.37
CA LEU A 99 31.55 24.28 18.75
C LEU A 99 32.12 25.42 17.92
N ARG A 100 32.35 26.59 18.51
CA ARG A 100 32.92 27.75 17.81
C ARG A 100 34.45 27.75 17.84
N PHE A 101 35.11 28.11 16.75
CA PHE A 101 36.57 28.29 16.66
C PHE A 101 36.95 29.35 15.62
N ASP A 102 38.20 29.83 15.66
CA ASP A 102 38.76 30.76 14.68
C ASP A 102 39.86 30.05 13.87
N ALA A 103 39.88 30.23 12.54
CA ALA A 103 40.84 29.56 11.66
C ALA A 103 41.19 30.41 10.42
N THR A 104 42.31 30.07 9.77
CA THR A 104 42.75 30.69 8.50
C THR A 104 42.40 29.82 7.30
N ALA A 105 42.39 30.42 6.10
CA ALA A 105 42.14 29.69 4.86
C ALA A 105 43.15 28.54 4.68
N GLY A 106 42.64 27.35 4.42
CA GLY A 106 43.41 26.11 4.27
C GLY A 106 43.70 25.36 5.57
N THR A 107 43.24 25.85 6.73
CA THR A 107 43.32 25.10 8.00
C THR A 107 42.46 23.83 7.90
N GLU A 108 43.02 22.69 8.28
CA GLU A 108 42.33 21.40 8.33
C GLU A 108 41.78 21.15 9.74
N VAL A 109 40.51 20.79 9.83
CA VAL A 109 39.82 20.46 11.08
C VAL A 109 39.58 18.97 11.11
N THR A 110 40.44 18.25 11.83
CA THR A 110 40.28 16.81 12.03
C THR A 110 39.21 16.57 13.09
N VAL A 111 38.24 15.71 12.81
CA VAL A 111 37.12 15.43 13.70
C VAL A 111 36.85 13.93 13.79
N HIS A 112 36.51 13.49 15.00
CA HIS A 112 35.99 12.16 15.29
C HIS A 112 34.61 12.30 15.91
N ALA A 113 33.60 11.86 15.18
CA ALA A 113 32.22 11.97 15.61
C ALA A 113 31.43 10.71 15.27
N ARG A 114 30.49 10.37 16.14
CA ARG A 114 29.45 9.36 15.87
C ARG A 114 28.08 10.01 15.94
N SER A 115 27.14 9.38 15.28
CA SER A 115 25.73 9.64 15.44
C SER A 115 25.29 9.54 16.90
N GLY A 116 24.28 10.31 17.28
CA GLY A 116 23.50 10.07 18.50
C GLY A 116 22.53 8.89 18.39
N SER A 117 22.44 8.24 17.23
CA SER A 117 21.60 7.09 16.88
C SER A 117 22.47 5.84 16.70
N GLY A 118 22.02 4.70 17.24
CA GLY A 118 22.73 3.42 17.09
C GLY A 118 22.59 2.78 15.70
N THR A 119 21.67 3.26 14.87
CA THR A 119 21.28 2.62 13.60
C THR A 119 21.23 3.57 12.40
N ALA A 120 21.59 4.85 12.58
CA ALA A 120 21.53 5.84 11.51
C ALA A 120 22.71 6.81 11.58
N ASP A 121 23.37 7.03 10.45
CA ASP A 121 24.44 8.00 10.26
C ASP A 121 23.89 9.43 10.35
N ARG A 122 24.68 10.36 10.89
CA ARG A 122 24.34 11.78 11.03
C ARG A 122 25.47 12.64 10.48
N ALA A 123 25.28 13.95 10.43
CA ALA A 123 26.29 14.88 9.95
C ALA A 123 26.77 15.82 11.05
N LEU A 124 28.08 16.06 11.09
CA LEU A 124 28.71 17.18 11.77
C LEU A 124 29.18 18.17 10.70
N ALA A 125 28.58 19.35 10.68
CA ALA A 125 28.81 20.33 9.63
C ALA A 125 29.59 21.54 10.15
N LEU A 126 30.40 22.10 9.25
CA LEU A 126 31.18 23.33 9.42
C LEU A 126 30.36 24.51 8.94
N TYR A 127 30.11 25.48 9.81
CA TYR A 127 29.37 26.70 9.51
C TYR A 127 30.26 27.94 9.61
N ASP A 128 30.04 28.94 8.75
CA ASP A 128 30.64 30.26 8.86
C ASP A 128 29.88 31.18 9.84
N ALA A 129 30.35 32.42 10.00
CA ALA A 129 29.72 33.42 10.85
C ALA A 129 28.32 33.89 10.40
N ALA A 130 27.93 33.63 9.16
CA ALA A 130 26.57 33.84 8.66
C ALA A 130 25.68 32.61 8.89
N TRP A 131 26.20 31.56 9.55
CA TRP A 131 25.57 30.26 9.69
C TRP A 131 25.33 29.56 8.34
N THR A 132 26.15 29.89 7.35
CA THR A 132 26.20 29.17 6.07
C THR A 132 27.03 27.92 6.26
N GLU A 133 26.49 26.78 5.86
CA GLU A 133 27.25 25.55 5.86
C GLU A 133 28.31 25.59 4.77
N LEU A 134 29.55 25.25 5.10
CA LEU A 134 30.70 25.28 4.21
C LEU A 134 31.15 23.88 3.79
N ASP A 135 31.04 22.93 4.72
CA ASP A 135 31.51 21.56 4.54
C ASP A 135 30.85 20.67 5.61
N ARG A 136 30.84 19.36 5.42
CA ARG A 136 30.32 18.40 6.40
C ARG A 136 31.02 17.07 6.34
N VAL A 137 30.97 16.37 7.46
CA VAL A 137 31.49 15.02 7.62
C VAL A 137 30.42 14.09 8.21
N VAL A 138 30.53 12.80 7.92
CA VAL A 138 29.59 11.77 8.35
C VAL A 138 29.93 11.30 9.76
N ALA A 139 29.10 11.64 10.72
CA ALA A 139 29.09 11.01 12.01
C ALA A 139 28.28 9.70 11.91
N ALA A 140 28.93 8.61 11.51
CA ALA A 140 28.28 7.31 11.27
C ALA A 140 27.50 6.81 12.50
N ALA A 141 26.52 5.91 12.28
CA ALA A 141 25.76 5.23 13.31
C ALA A 141 26.70 4.72 14.41
N ASP A 142 26.24 4.78 15.66
CA ASP A 142 27.09 4.44 16.81
C ASP A 142 27.25 2.92 16.96
N ASP A 143 27.93 2.31 15.98
CA ASP A 143 28.34 0.90 15.91
C ASP A 143 29.69 0.71 16.62
N GLU A 144 29.77 -0.28 17.50
CA GLU A 144 30.95 -0.60 18.30
C GLU A 144 31.93 -1.53 17.57
N SER A 145 31.48 -2.22 16.52
CA SER A 145 32.30 -3.13 15.71
C SER A 145 33.14 -2.41 14.65
N SER A 146 32.94 -1.11 14.48
CA SER A 146 33.69 -0.25 13.56
C SER A 146 34.46 0.85 14.30
N PRO A 147 35.66 1.26 13.84
CA PRO A 147 36.35 2.42 14.39
C PRO A 147 35.65 3.74 14.00
N ILE A 148 35.88 4.81 14.75
CA ILE A 148 35.49 6.15 14.34
C ILE A 148 36.41 6.60 13.21
N ALA A 149 35.84 6.88 12.05
CA ALA A 149 36.61 7.41 10.93
C ALA A 149 37.23 8.78 11.26
N THR A 150 38.51 8.96 10.92
CA THR A 150 39.19 10.25 10.90
C THR A 150 38.68 11.03 9.72
N GLN A 151 37.99 12.12 10.01
CA GLN A 151 37.47 12.99 8.98
C GLN A 151 38.09 14.36 9.09
N VAL A 152 38.29 15.02 7.96
CA VAL A 152 38.98 16.30 7.88
C VAL A 152 38.10 17.26 7.10
N LEU A 153 37.76 18.39 7.73
CA LEU A 153 37.07 19.52 7.08
C LEU A 153 38.10 20.58 6.74
N THR A 154 38.03 21.20 5.57
CA THR A 154 38.97 22.29 5.20
C THR A 154 38.31 23.65 5.32
N VAL A 155 38.93 24.55 6.07
CA VAL A 155 38.46 25.94 6.22
C VAL A 155 38.74 26.73 4.93
N PRO A 156 37.72 27.29 4.24
CA PRO A 156 37.92 27.89 2.93
C PRO A 156 38.48 29.33 2.95
N ALA A 157 38.34 30.03 4.08
CA ALA A 157 38.71 31.44 4.22
C ALA A 157 39.09 31.79 5.66
N ASP A 158 39.78 32.91 5.87
CA ASP A 158 40.05 33.42 7.22
C ASP A 158 38.74 33.84 7.91
N GLY A 159 38.47 33.34 9.11
CA GLY A 159 37.23 33.68 9.82
C GLY A 159 36.97 32.92 11.12
N THR A 160 35.75 33.11 11.64
CA THR A 160 35.18 32.37 12.78
C THR A 160 34.19 31.34 12.24
N PHE A 161 34.26 30.13 12.76
CA PHE A 161 33.51 28.97 12.30
C PHE A 161 32.89 28.18 13.45
N TRP A 162 31.92 27.32 13.12
CA TRP A 162 31.25 26.44 14.07
C TRP A 162 31.16 25.02 13.55
N LEU A 163 31.33 24.02 14.42
CA LEU A 163 30.88 22.66 14.17
C LEU A 163 29.55 22.43 14.86
N ALA A 164 28.53 22.00 14.12
CA ALA A 164 27.22 21.67 14.69
C ALA A 164 26.54 20.57 13.87
N SER A 165 25.62 19.84 14.50
CA SER A 165 24.76 18.97 13.71
C SER A 165 23.66 19.78 13.03
N PRO A 166 23.37 19.54 11.73
CA PRO A 166 22.30 20.24 11.02
C PRO A 166 20.90 19.88 11.50
N SER A 167 20.67 18.62 11.89
CA SER A 167 19.30 18.08 12.04
C SER A 167 19.05 17.26 13.29
N SER A 168 20.09 16.78 13.99
CA SER A 168 19.92 15.70 14.98
C SER A 168 21.08 15.62 15.98
N GLY A 169 21.08 14.64 16.88
CA GLY A 169 22.14 14.49 17.86
C GLY A 169 23.41 13.93 17.23
N VAL A 170 24.54 14.60 17.43
CA VAL A 170 25.88 14.09 17.15
C VAL A 170 26.71 14.07 18.43
N ASN A 171 27.51 13.02 18.55
CA ASN A 171 28.46 12.77 19.61
C ASN A 171 29.87 13.09 19.09
N VAL A 172 30.49 14.15 19.60
CA VAL A 172 31.85 14.54 19.23
C VAL A 172 32.83 13.97 20.24
N PHE A 173 33.82 13.22 19.75
CA PHE A 173 34.87 12.60 20.56
C PHE A 173 36.18 13.40 20.48
N HIS A 174 36.50 13.92 19.30
CA HIS A 174 37.69 14.73 19.04
C HIS A 174 37.43 15.81 17.99
N ALA A 175 38.09 16.95 18.13
CA ALA A 175 38.21 17.96 17.08
C ALA A 175 39.55 18.68 17.23
N GLU A 176 40.34 18.85 16.16
CA GLU A 176 41.67 19.47 16.24
C GLU A 176 42.03 20.22 14.95
N LEU A 177 42.68 21.37 15.10
CA LEU A 177 43.12 22.22 13.99
C LEU A 177 44.57 21.88 13.59
N ASP A 178 44.79 21.69 12.29
CA ASP A 178 46.09 21.48 11.63
C ASP A 178 46.93 20.36 12.27
N VAL A 179 46.40 19.13 12.27
CA VAL A 179 47.11 17.94 12.76
C VAL A 179 48.36 17.70 11.91
N GLU A 180 49.56 17.77 12.51
CA GLU A 180 50.80 17.51 11.78
C GLU A 180 50.88 16.03 11.33
N PRO A 181 51.20 15.74 10.05
CA PRO A 181 51.35 14.38 9.58
C PRO A 181 52.57 13.71 10.23
N ASP A 182 52.42 12.46 10.67
CA ASP A 182 53.51 11.69 11.28
C ASP A 182 54.57 11.29 10.23
N THR A 183 55.64 12.09 10.14
CA THR A 183 56.71 11.92 9.15
C THR A 183 57.69 10.77 9.46
N GLY A 184 57.46 9.99 10.52
CA GLY A 184 58.35 8.91 10.97
C GLY A 184 57.98 7.49 10.56
N ARG A 185 56.82 7.26 9.93
CA ARG A 185 56.27 5.91 9.71
C ARG A 185 56.95 5.16 8.55
N THR A 186 57.02 3.83 8.67
CA THR A 186 57.41 2.93 7.58
C THR A 186 56.45 3.11 6.39
N PRO A 187 56.93 3.26 5.14
CA PRO A 187 56.04 3.31 3.97
C PRO A 187 55.08 2.12 3.95
N TRP A 188 53.80 2.33 3.65
CA TRP A 188 52.78 1.27 3.75
C TRP A 188 53.09 0.05 2.88
N ALA A 189 53.64 0.28 1.69
CA ALA A 189 54.10 -0.77 0.80
C ALA A 189 55.25 -1.65 1.35
N ASP A 190 55.96 -1.18 2.39
CA ASP A 190 57.04 -1.90 3.06
C ASP A 190 56.58 -2.61 4.35
N VAL A 191 55.32 -2.41 4.77
CA VAL A 191 54.73 -3.13 5.91
C VAL A 191 54.38 -4.56 5.47
N ALA A 192 54.73 -5.55 6.30
CA ALA A 192 54.43 -6.95 6.00
C ALA A 192 52.94 -7.25 6.19
N ALA A 193 52.37 -8.06 5.31
CA ALA A 193 51.01 -8.57 5.47
C ALA A 193 50.86 -9.42 6.74
N PRO A 194 49.70 -9.37 7.41
CA PRO A 194 49.46 -10.15 8.61
C PRO A 194 49.40 -11.65 8.29
N VAL A 195 49.60 -12.48 9.31
CA VAL A 195 49.42 -13.93 9.27
C VAL A 195 48.51 -14.34 10.41
N VAL A 196 47.47 -15.12 10.13
CA VAL A 196 46.67 -15.78 11.17
C VAL A 196 47.50 -16.93 11.74
N ASP A 197 47.85 -16.83 13.02
CA ASP A 197 48.68 -17.82 13.71
C ASP A 197 47.85 -19.00 14.21
N ASP A 198 46.68 -18.71 14.79
CA ASP A 198 45.69 -19.70 15.23
C ASP A 198 44.27 -19.13 15.30
N VAL A 199 43.29 -20.04 15.30
CA VAL A 199 41.87 -19.74 15.54
C VAL A 199 41.36 -20.74 16.57
N VAL A 200 40.89 -20.25 17.70
CA VAL A 200 40.41 -21.08 18.82
C VAL A 200 39.07 -20.54 19.32
N LEU A 201 38.22 -21.40 19.89
CA LEU A 201 37.04 -20.91 20.62
C LEU A 201 37.47 -20.03 21.78
N ASP A 202 36.76 -18.92 22.01
CA ASP A 202 37.02 -18.08 23.16
C ASP A 202 36.65 -18.86 24.44
N PRO A 203 37.63 -19.13 25.34
CA PRO A 203 37.34 -19.84 26.59
C PRO A 203 36.46 -19.04 27.55
N ALA A 204 36.31 -17.73 27.36
CA ALA A 204 35.42 -16.88 28.14
C ALA A 204 34.01 -16.76 27.54
N ASP A 205 33.88 -16.93 26.22
CA ASP A 205 32.62 -16.83 25.48
C ASP A 205 32.57 -17.83 24.30
N PRO A 206 31.99 -19.03 24.49
CA PRO A 206 31.98 -20.06 23.46
C PRO A 206 31.20 -19.69 22.19
N GLY A 207 30.43 -18.59 22.19
CA GLY A 207 29.79 -18.06 20.98
C GLY A 207 30.77 -17.38 20.02
N ARG A 208 32.05 -17.28 20.41
CA ARG A 208 33.06 -16.50 19.71
C ARG A 208 34.30 -17.33 19.40
N LEU A 209 35.01 -16.91 18.37
CA LEU A 209 36.31 -17.42 17.95
C LEU A 209 37.37 -16.35 18.18
N LEU A 210 38.42 -16.69 18.92
CA LEU A 210 39.65 -15.92 19.04
C LEU A 210 40.59 -16.25 17.89
N VAL A 211 41.02 -15.21 17.20
CA VAL A 211 41.90 -15.20 16.03
C VAL A 211 43.23 -14.60 16.46
N GLY A 212 44.22 -15.44 16.74
CA GLY A 212 45.58 -15.00 16.99
C GLY A 212 46.27 -14.65 15.68
N TYR A 213 47.00 -13.53 15.65
CA TYR A 213 47.68 -13.09 14.44
C TYR A 213 49.04 -12.48 14.72
N THR A 214 49.95 -12.59 13.75
CA THR A 214 51.21 -11.86 13.67
C THR A 214 51.06 -10.77 12.63
N GLY A 215 51.25 -9.52 13.03
CA GLY A 215 51.08 -8.33 12.22
C GLY A 215 51.43 -7.10 13.04
N THR A 216 52.22 -6.17 12.49
CA THR A 216 52.69 -5.01 13.27
C THR A 216 51.63 -3.92 13.26
N VAL A 217 51.06 -3.62 14.42
CA VAL A 217 50.22 -2.45 14.71
C VAL A 217 51.04 -1.44 15.53
N GLY A 218 50.97 -0.17 15.16
CA GLY A 218 51.73 0.93 15.76
C GLY A 218 52.59 1.73 14.76
N PRO A 219 53.58 2.52 15.24
CA PRO A 219 54.31 3.49 14.42
C PRO A 219 55.03 2.89 13.20
N ASP A 220 55.56 1.67 13.36
CA ASP A 220 56.29 0.96 12.32
C ASP A 220 55.37 0.13 11.39
N GLY A 221 54.06 0.09 11.65
CA GLY A 221 53.07 -0.80 11.01
C GLY A 221 51.70 -0.16 10.81
N ALA A 222 50.64 -0.92 10.97
CA ALA A 222 49.24 -0.52 10.76
C ALA A 222 48.69 0.33 11.90
N ASP A 223 47.57 1.01 11.69
CA ASP A 223 46.82 1.66 12.78
C ASP A 223 45.88 0.67 13.47
N LEU A 224 45.24 -0.22 12.71
CA LEU A 224 44.35 -1.25 13.23
C LEU A 224 44.63 -2.62 12.61
N ALA A 225 44.28 -3.67 13.35
CA ALA A 225 44.08 -5.01 12.82
C ALA A 225 42.61 -5.37 12.89
N HIS A 226 42.08 -5.97 11.81
CA HIS A 226 40.72 -6.48 11.68
C HIS A 226 40.73 -7.99 11.51
N ALA A 227 39.69 -8.67 11.95
CA ALA A 227 39.44 -10.08 11.62
C ALA A 227 38.09 -10.15 10.89
N ARG A 228 38.04 -10.81 9.73
CA ARG A 228 36.82 -11.04 8.93
C ARG A 228 36.52 -12.53 8.84
N LEU A 229 35.33 -12.91 9.28
CA LEU A 229 34.83 -14.28 9.27
C LEU A 229 33.96 -14.49 8.04
N HIS A 230 34.16 -15.61 7.34
CA HIS A 230 33.41 -16.02 6.16
C HIS A 230 32.73 -17.38 6.37
N ASP A 231 31.52 -17.53 5.86
CA ASP A 231 30.81 -18.81 5.82
C ASP A 231 31.38 -19.79 4.76
N ALA A 232 30.74 -20.95 4.62
CA ALA A 232 31.15 -21.99 3.67
C ALA A 232 30.98 -21.59 2.19
N ASP A 233 30.12 -20.60 1.90
CA ASP A 233 29.87 -20.05 0.57
C ASP A 233 30.81 -18.87 0.24
N GLY A 234 31.58 -18.40 1.23
CA GLY A 234 32.57 -17.35 1.12
C GLY A 234 32.06 -15.95 1.47
N ASN A 235 30.84 -15.82 1.99
CA ASN A 235 30.27 -14.52 2.39
C ASN A 235 30.84 -14.09 3.74
N VAL A 236 31.12 -12.79 3.92
CA VAL A 236 31.50 -12.26 5.23
C VAL A 236 30.28 -12.29 6.14
N VAL A 237 30.42 -12.91 7.31
CA VAL A 237 29.34 -13.09 8.30
C VAL A 237 29.62 -12.39 9.63
N ASP A 238 30.87 -12.01 9.91
CA ASP A 238 31.23 -11.17 11.08
C ASP A 238 32.59 -10.46 10.89
N GLN A 239 32.80 -9.33 11.59
CA GLN A 239 34.06 -8.59 11.61
C GLN A 239 34.31 -7.85 12.95
N THR A 240 35.58 -7.81 13.39
CA THR A 240 36.02 -7.02 14.56
C THR A 240 37.38 -6.34 14.33
N PHE A 241 37.81 -5.44 15.22
CA PHE A 241 39.13 -4.78 15.13
C PHE A 241 39.78 -4.44 16.50
N ALA A 242 41.09 -4.18 16.48
CA ALA A 242 41.88 -3.68 17.61
C ALA A 242 43.00 -2.73 17.18
N ALA A 243 43.41 -1.85 18.10
CA ALA A 243 44.43 -0.81 17.90
C ALA A 243 45.66 -0.95 18.80
N GLU A 244 45.85 -2.11 19.44
CA GLU A 244 46.93 -2.29 20.42
C GLU A 244 48.30 -2.39 19.74
N ASP A 245 49.22 -1.48 20.10
CA ASP A 245 50.61 -1.48 19.60
C ASP A 245 51.29 -2.84 19.87
N GLY A 246 51.76 -3.50 18.82
CA GLY A 246 52.31 -4.84 18.95
C GLY A 246 52.76 -5.44 17.63
N ALA A 247 53.59 -6.48 17.70
CA ALA A 247 53.98 -7.28 16.54
C ALA A 247 53.00 -8.43 16.24
N ALA A 248 52.04 -8.65 17.13
CA ALA A 248 51.04 -9.71 17.10
C ALA A 248 49.89 -9.33 18.04
N GLY A 249 48.71 -9.93 17.84
CA GLY A 249 47.53 -9.69 18.66
C GLY A 249 46.52 -10.82 18.60
N THR A 250 45.36 -10.60 19.20
CA THR A 250 44.23 -11.54 19.17
C THR A 250 42.94 -10.75 18.99
N LEU A 251 42.08 -11.20 18.08
CA LEU A 251 40.79 -10.59 17.72
C LEU A 251 39.67 -11.62 17.93
N ALA A 252 38.45 -11.20 18.23
CA ALA A 252 37.35 -12.11 18.57
C ALA A 252 36.13 -11.92 17.63
N VAL A 253 35.74 -12.95 16.88
CA VAL A 253 34.63 -12.94 15.90
C VAL A 253 33.49 -13.90 16.30
N GLU A 254 32.24 -13.63 15.91
CA GLU A 254 31.00 -14.31 16.32
C GLU A 254 30.28 -14.94 15.12
N PRO A 255 30.39 -16.26 14.89
CA PRO A 255 29.70 -16.91 13.79
C PRO A 255 28.17 -16.99 14.01
N PRO A 256 27.33 -16.81 12.96
CA PRO A 256 25.87 -16.67 13.11
C PRO A 256 25.09 -17.99 13.24
N SER A 257 25.71 -19.14 12.95
CA SER A 257 25.07 -20.46 13.00
C SER A 257 26.10 -21.55 13.29
N SER A 258 25.67 -22.77 13.59
CA SER A 258 26.62 -23.89 13.66
C SER A 258 27.15 -24.21 12.25
N GLY A 259 28.45 -24.42 12.09
CA GLY A 259 29.03 -24.67 10.78
C GLY A 259 30.54 -24.56 10.69
N SER A 260 31.02 -24.64 9.45
CA SER A 260 32.42 -24.42 9.08
C SER A 260 32.60 -23.00 8.56
N TYR A 261 33.63 -22.31 9.04
CA TYR A 261 33.96 -20.95 8.64
C TYR A 261 35.42 -20.83 8.19
N THR A 262 35.74 -19.72 7.54
CA THR A 262 37.13 -19.29 7.30
C THR A 262 37.32 -17.87 7.81
N VAL A 263 38.52 -17.51 8.25
CA VAL A 263 38.81 -16.17 8.77
C VAL A 263 40.11 -15.63 8.19
N GLU A 264 40.12 -14.33 7.90
CA GLU A 264 41.31 -13.59 7.50
C GLU A 264 41.54 -12.41 8.45
N VAL A 265 42.80 -11.97 8.54
CA VAL A 265 43.17 -10.76 9.28
C VAL A 265 43.65 -9.70 8.31
N LEU A 266 43.20 -8.47 8.54
CA LEU A 266 43.53 -7.30 7.73
C LEU A 266 44.25 -6.28 8.59
N LEU A 267 45.30 -5.68 8.07
CA LEU A 267 45.94 -4.51 8.66
C LEU A 267 45.51 -3.28 7.87
N THR A 268 45.00 -2.25 8.55
CA THR A 268 44.60 -0.97 7.95
C THR A 268 45.38 0.18 8.54
N ARG A 269 45.63 1.21 7.74
CA ARG A 269 46.27 2.46 8.15
C ARG A 269 45.44 3.62 7.62
N ALA A 270 45.13 4.59 8.48
CA ALA A 270 44.36 5.77 8.11
C ALA A 270 45.05 6.52 6.95
N GLY A 271 44.29 6.79 5.89
CA GLY A 271 44.78 7.43 4.66
C GLY A 271 45.39 6.48 3.62
N GLU A 272 45.40 5.16 3.84
CA GLU A 272 45.81 4.16 2.85
C GLU A 272 44.60 3.41 2.30
N ASP A 273 44.43 3.39 0.97
CA ASP A 273 43.23 2.86 0.30
C ASP A 273 43.14 1.32 0.27
N THR A 274 44.25 0.61 0.52
CA THR A 274 44.32 -0.86 0.38
C THR A 274 44.84 -1.50 1.68
N PRO A 275 44.04 -2.36 2.34
CA PRO A 275 44.51 -3.11 3.50
C PRO A 275 45.52 -4.18 3.11
N LEU A 276 46.39 -4.56 4.06
CA LEU A 276 47.23 -5.75 3.92
C LEU A 276 46.49 -6.94 4.53
N VAL A 277 46.28 -8.01 3.75
CA VAL A 277 45.39 -9.13 4.12
C VAL A 277 46.20 -10.42 4.26
N SER A 278 45.87 -11.24 5.25
CA SER A 278 46.47 -12.58 5.43
C SER A 278 45.94 -13.59 4.41
N GLU A 279 46.52 -14.79 4.35
CA GLU A 279 45.77 -15.92 3.78
C GLU A 279 44.58 -16.26 4.70
N ALA A 280 43.44 -16.65 4.11
CA ALA A 280 42.28 -17.11 4.87
C ALA A 280 42.55 -18.50 5.47
N VAL A 281 42.20 -18.66 6.75
CA VAL A 281 42.41 -19.88 7.52
C VAL A 281 41.06 -20.46 7.93
N ALA A 282 40.87 -21.78 7.74
CA ALA A 282 39.67 -22.46 8.22
C ALA A 282 39.61 -22.43 9.75
N THR A 283 38.44 -22.10 10.28
CA THR A 283 38.18 -22.16 11.72
C THR A 283 38.03 -23.62 12.16
N PRO A 284 38.12 -23.91 13.47
CA PRO A 284 37.52 -25.12 14.02
C PRO A 284 36.04 -25.22 13.64
N GLU A 285 35.46 -26.43 13.63
CA GLU A 285 34.00 -26.54 13.53
C GLU A 285 33.37 -25.77 14.69
N PHE A 286 32.49 -24.83 14.33
CA PHE A 286 31.81 -23.98 15.27
C PHE A 286 30.41 -24.52 15.52
N SER A 287 30.04 -24.57 16.80
CA SER A 287 28.71 -24.93 17.26
C SER A 287 28.16 -23.69 17.95
N LEU A 288 27.16 -23.04 17.36
CA LEU A 288 26.56 -21.84 17.95
C LEU A 288 25.94 -22.25 19.29
N PRO A 289 26.34 -21.66 20.44
CA PRO A 289 25.71 -21.98 21.70
C PRO A 289 24.20 -21.80 21.61
N LEU A 290 23.43 -22.80 22.04
CA LEU A 290 21.98 -22.71 22.02
C LEU A 290 21.52 -21.46 22.79
N ALA A 291 20.56 -20.73 22.23
CA ALA A 291 19.92 -19.64 22.96
C ALA A 291 19.08 -20.20 24.11
N THR A 292 18.85 -19.38 25.13
CA THR A 292 17.99 -19.76 26.25
C THR A 292 16.52 -19.71 25.80
N PRO A 293 15.72 -20.77 26.01
CA PRO A 293 14.28 -20.72 25.75
C PRO A 293 13.60 -19.60 26.56
N GLU A 294 12.57 -18.99 26.00
CA GLU A 294 11.70 -18.05 26.72
C GLU A 294 10.39 -18.76 27.09
N ILE A 295 10.10 -18.85 28.39
CA ILE A 295 8.85 -19.45 28.87
C ILE A 295 7.71 -18.48 28.58
N ALA A 296 6.77 -18.90 27.74
CA ALA A 296 5.61 -18.14 27.30
C ALA A 296 4.42 -18.30 28.27
N GLY A 297 4.34 -19.41 29.00
CA GLY A 297 3.25 -19.68 29.94
C GLY A 297 3.60 -20.73 30.97
N ILE A 298 3.08 -20.57 32.18
CA ILE A 298 3.13 -21.57 33.25
C ILE A 298 1.76 -21.60 33.91
N LEU A 299 1.06 -22.72 33.83
CA LEU A 299 -0.28 -22.86 34.40
C LEU A 299 -0.39 -24.14 35.21
N THR A 300 -1.01 -24.05 36.39
CA THR A 300 -1.42 -25.23 37.16
C THR A 300 -2.56 -25.94 36.42
N THR A 301 -2.27 -26.99 35.65
CA THR A 301 -3.27 -27.70 34.81
C THR A 301 -3.95 -28.89 35.50
N GLY A 302 -3.52 -29.27 36.69
CA GLY A 302 -4.18 -30.32 37.47
C GLY A 302 -3.99 -30.16 38.97
N VAL A 303 -5.00 -30.50 39.78
CA VAL A 303 -4.90 -30.54 41.24
C VAL A 303 -5.56 -31.81 41.79
N SER A 304 -4.81 -32.62 42.53
CA SER A 304 -5.27 -33.84 43.19
C SER A 304 -4.80 -33.87 44.65
N GLY A 305 -5.67 -33.40 45.55
CA GLY A 305 -5.38 -33.34 46.98
C GLY A 305 -4.35 -32.26 47.30
N ALA A 306 -3.14 -32.66 47.68
CA ALA A 306 -2.04 -31.74 47.95
C ALA A 306 -1.04 -31.65 46.78
N GLU A 307 -1.22 -32.45 45.73
CA GLU A 307 -0.38 -32.48 44.54
C GLU A 307 -1.05 -31.72 43.39
N GLY A 308 -0.23 -31.03 42.59
CA GLY A 308 -0.59 -30.27 41.41
C GLY A 308 0.26 -30.68 40.21
N THR A 309 -0.29 -30.48 39.02
CA THR A 309 0.38 -30.58 37.73
C THR A 309 0.44 -29.19 37.13
N VAL A 310 1.58 -28.83 36.53
CA VAL A 310 1.80 -27.53 35.92
C VAL A 310 2.28 -27.73 34.49
N THR A 311 1.58 -27.16 33.52
CA THR A 311 2.01 -27.12 32.12
C THR A 311 2.88 -25.90 31.90
N VAL A 312 4.05 -26.12 31.30
CA VAL A 312 5.01 -25.07 30.94
C VAL A 312 5.05 -24.99 29.42
N GLU A 313 4.95 -23.78 28.88
CA GLU A 313 4.99 -23.49 27.45
C GLU A 313 6.11 -22.49 27.15
N TRP A 314 6.78 -22.61 26.00
CA TRP A 314 7.94 -21.78 25.67
C TRP A 314 8.07 -21.49 24.17
N GLY A 315 8.85 -20.46 23.82
CA GLY A 315 9.24 -20.18 22.44
C GLY A 315 10.27 -21.17 21.91
N ALA A 316 10.18 -21.52 20.62
CA ALA A 316 11.17 -22.36 19.96
C ALA A 316 12.56 -21.67 19.95
N VAL A 317 13.62 -22.49 20.02
CA VAL A 317 15.03 -22.06 20.05
C VAL A 317 15.68 -22.56 18.77
N ALA A 318 16.36 -21.67 18.05
CA ALA A 318 17.07 -22.02 16.83
C ALA A 318 18.09 -23.14 17.09
N GLU A 319 18.11 -24.13 16.18
CA GLU A 319 18.95 -25.33 16.24
C GLU A 319 18.70 -26.28 17.44
N ALA A 320 17.71 -26.01 18.30
CA ALA A 320 17.33 -26.95 19.35
C ALA A 320 16.65 -28.19 18.74
N GLU A 321 17.09 -29.37 19.15
CA GLU A 321 16.54 -30.66 18.73
C GLU A 321 15.44 -31.13 19.69
N THR A 322 15.63 -30.90 21.00
CA THR A 322 14.67 -31.26 22.05
C THR A 322 14.76 -30.30 23.25
N TYR A 323 13.85 -30.43 24.21
CA TYR A 323 13.81 -29.65 25.44
C TYR A 323 13.64 -30.54 26.68
N SER A 324 14.09 -30.05 27.83
CA SER A 324 13.76 -30.62 29.14
C SER A 324 13.24 -29.53 30.08
N VAL A 325 12.40 -29.92 31.03
CA VAL A 325 11.83 -29.00 32.03
C VAL A 325 12.30 -29.42 33.41
N GLY A 326 12.87 -28.46 34.13
CA GLY A 326 13.31 -28.60 35.52
C GLY A 326 12.51 -27.72 36.46
N VAL A 327 12.36 -28.17 37.70
CA VAL A 327 11.75 -27.39 38.79
C VAL A 327 12.60 -27.41 40.05
N ARG A 328 12.51 -26.36 40.87
CA ARG A 328 13.09 -26.33 42.23
C ARG A 328 12.18 -25.59 43.21
N GLN A 329 12.35 -25.86 44.51
CA GLN A 329 11.78 -25.02 45.58
C GLN A 329 12.86 -24.15 46.22
N GLY A 330 12.62 -22.84 46.33
CA GLY A 330 13.52 -21.91 47.00
C GLY A 330 14.93 -21.94 46.43
N THR A 331 15.92 -22.38 47.22
CA THR A 331 17.34 -22.42 46.81
C THR A 331 17.85 -23.84 46.55
N GLU A 332 16.96 -24.81 46.34
CA GLU A 332 17.34 -26.18 45.97
C GLU A 332 17.89 -26.26 44.54
N GLU A 333 18.53 -27.37 44.17
CA GLU A 333 18.95 -27.61 42.79
C GLU A 333 17.75 -27.97 41.92
N PHE A 334 17.77 -27.55 40.64
CA PHE A 334 16.74 -27.94 39.68
C PHE A 334 16.74 -29.46 39.49
N VAL A 335 15.56 -30.05 39.61
CA VAL A 335 15.31 -31.45 39.27
C VAL A 335 14.63 -31.48 37.92
N THR A 336 15.28 -32.09 36.92
CA THR A 336 14.63 -32.38 35.62
C THR A 336 13.48 -33.34 35.85
N VAL A 337 12.28 -32.89 35.50
CA VAL A 337 11.00 -33.58 35.72
C VAL A 337 10.40 -34.05 34.39
N VAL A 338 10.72 -33.39 33.28
CA VAL A 338 10.37 -33.80 31.91
C VAL A 338 11.61 -33.69 31.03
N ASP A 339 11.83 -34.62 30.11
CA ASP A 339 13.02 -34.69 29.27
C ASP A 339 12.69 -35.17 27.85
N GLY A 340 13.47 -34.73 26.85
CA GLY A 340 13.36 -35.14 25.45
C GLY A 340 12.11 -34.65 24.70
N VAL A 341 11.58 -33.48 25.06
CA VAL A 341 10.38 -32.89 24.44
C VAL A 341 10.73 -32.31 23.07
N ALA A 342 10.07 -32.75 22.00
CA ALA A 342 10.29 -32.20 20.65
C ALA A 342 9.47 -30.95 20.35
N GLY A 343 8.38 -30.74 21.09
CA GLY A 343 7.52 -29.55 21.00
C GLY A 343 7.91 -28.47 21.99
N THR A 344 7.03 -27.48 22.11
CA THR A 344 7.21 -26.27 22.93
C THR A 344 6.34 -26.23 24.19
N THR A 345 5.85 -27.38 24.63
CA THR A 345 5.00 -27.53 25.82
C THR A 345 5.28 -28.83 26.56
N ALA A 346 5.15 -28.83 27.90
CA ALA A 346 5.27 -30.02 28.73
C ALA A 346 4.59 -29.91 30.10
N ASP A 347 4.04 -31.04 30.57
CA ASP A 347 3.40 -31.18 31.90
C ASP A 347 4.39 -31.62 32.98
N VAL A 348 4.47 -30.83 34.05
CA VAL A 348 5.21 -31.13 35.28
C VAL A 348 4.26 -31.62 36.37
N VAL A 349 4.31 -32.91 36.69
CA VAL A 349 3.42 -33.54 37.68
C VAL A 349 4.05 -33.62 39.09
N GLY A 350 3.20 -33.71 40.12
CA GLY A 350 3.62 -34.05 41.49
C GLY A 350 4.13 -32.87 42.32
N LEU A 351 3.87 -31.63 41.90
CA LEU A 351 4.22 -30.43 42.66
C LEU A 351 3.26 -30.24 43.84
N THR A 352 3.71 -29.73 44.98
CA THR A 352 2.83 -29.42 46.11
C THR A 352 2.06 -28.11 45.91
N VAL A 353 0.74 -28.16 46.05
CA VAL A 353 -0.18 -27.01 45.99
C VAL A 353 0.18 -25.92 47.02
N GLY A 354 0.09 -24.65 46.61
CA GLY A 354 0.36 -23.47 47.43
C GLY A 354 1.85 -23.24 47.73
N GLN A 355 2.73 -24.03 47.13
CA GLN A 355 4.18 -23.80 47.18
C GLN A 355 4.64 -23.03 45.95
N VAL A 356 5.68 -22.23 46.16
CA VAL A 356 6.38 -21.49 45.11
C VAL A 356 7.51 -22.34 44.58
N TYR A 357 7.60 -22.44 43.27
CA TYR A 357 8.68 -23.10 42.54
C TYR A 357 9.27 -22.13 41.53
N ASP A 358 10.48 -22.47 41.06
CA ASP A 358 10.96 -21.93 39.81
C ASP A 358 10.88 -23.02 38.74
N ALA A 359 10.42 -22.67 37.53
CA ALA A 359 10.55 -23.49 36.33
C ALA A 359 11.77 -23.05 35.54
N GLN A 360 12.41 -24.01 34.87
CA GLN A 360 13.46 -23.76 33.91
C GLN A 360 13.30 -24.73 32.74
N VAL A 361 13.26 -24.20 31.52
CA VAL A 361 13.28 -25.00 30.29
C VAL A 361 14.70 -25.02 29.77
N VAL A 362 15.19 -26.19 29.36
CA VAL A 362 16.52 -26.38 28.80
C VAL A 362 16.38 -26.85 27.36
N ALA A 363 16.88 -26.08 26.40
CA ALA A 363 17.04 -26.54 25.02
C ALA A 363 18.25 -27.47 24.92
N HIS A 364 18.17 -28.49 24.07
CA HIS A 364 19.23 -29.47 23.81
C HIS A 364 19.50 -29.62 22.32
N ARG A 365 20.78 -29.81 21.97
CA ARG A 365 21.28 -30.19 20.64
C ARG A 365 22.48 -31.10 20.84
N GLY A 366 22.30 -32.41 20.66
CA GLY A 366 23.31 -33.39 21.06
C GLY A 366 23.69 -33.29 22.55
N ASP A 367 24.97 -33.05 22.85
CA ASP A 367 25.48 -32.84 24.21
C ASP A 367 25.39 -31.36 24.68
N ASP A 368 25.05 -30.42 23.79
CA ASP A 368 24.90 -28.98 24.10
C ASP A 368 23.54 -28.70 24.74
N ALA A 369 23.52 -27.83 25.76
CA ALA A 369 22.29 -27.46 26.45
C ALA A 369 22.30 -25.99 26.91
N ALA A 370 21.16 -25.31 26.80
CA ALA A 370 20.97 -23.94 27.26
C ALA A 370 19.67 -23.78 28.03
N ALA A 371 19.76 -23.22 29.24
CA ALA A 371 18.65 -23.17 30.17
C ALA A 371 18.06 -21.77 30.28
N SER A 372 16.73 -21.66 30.28
CA SER A 372 15.99 -20.42 30.48
C SER A 372 16.34 -19.77 31.81
N ALA A 373 16.04 -18.47 31.92
CA ALA A 373 15.94 -17.85 33.23
C ALA A 373 14.89 -18.61 34.07
N PRO A 374 15.14 -18.81 35.38
CA PRO A 374 14.13 -19.31 36.30
C PRO A 374 12.90 -18.39 36.28
N VAL A 375 11.74 -18.95 35.98
CA VAL A 375 10.47 -18.24 36.12
C VAL A 375 9.80 -18.74 37.39
N GLU A 376 9.64 -17.84 38.35
CA GLU A 376 8.96 -18.14 39.61
C GLU A 376 7.46 -18.29 39.33
N PHE A 377 6.87 -19.38 39.82
CA PHE A 377 5.44 -19.62 39.77
C PHE A 377 4.96 -20.22 41.08
N THR A 378 3.71 -19.95 41.43
CA THR A 378 3.05 -20.63 42.55
C THR A 378 2.16 -21.72 42.00
N VAL A 379 2.28 -22.95 42.52
CA VAL A 379 1.30 -24.00 42.19
C VAL A 379 -0.02 -23.58 42.81
N ALA A 380 -0.96 -23.16 41.99
CA ALA A 380 -2.27 -22.75 42.44
C ALA A 380 -3.00 -23.89 43.15
N ASP A 381 -3.96 -23.55 44.02
CA ASP A 381 -4.83 -24.52 44.67
C ASP A 381 -6.03 -24.95 43.83
N ALA A 382 -6.12 -24.39 42.62
CA ALA A 382 -7.06 -24.73 41.58
C ALA A 382 -6.35 -24.79 40.23
N VAL A 383 -7.03 -25.36 39.24
CA VAL A 383 -6.54 -25.40 37.86
C VAL A 383 -6.60 -23.99 37.25
N GLU A 384 -5.46 -23.50 36.77
CA GLU A 384 -5.31 -22.28 35.99
C GLU A 384 -5.47 -22.62 34.51
N ARG A 385 -6.14 -21.75 33.74
CA ARG A 385 -6.46 -22.02 32.34
C ARG A 385 -6.12 -20.87 31.39
N TRP A 386 -5.83 -19.68 31.92
CA TRP A 386 -5.77 -18.44 31.15
C TRP A 386 -4.35 -17.99 30.85
N GLN A 387 -4.12 -17.53 29.63
CA GLN A 387 -2.86 -17.02 29.12
C GLN A 387 -3.08 -15.66 28.45
N THR A 388 -1.99 -14.93 28.22
CA THR A 388 -2.04 -13.65 27.51
C THR A 388 -0.96 -13.61 26.44
N ALA A 389 -1.32 -13.31 25.21
CA ALA A 389 -0.38 -13.15 24.10
C ALA A 389 -0.89 -12.14 23.07
N HIS A 390 0.00 -11.72 22.18
CA HIS A 390 -0.41 -11.04 20.96
C HIS A 390 -0.71 -12.05 19.85
N VAL A 391 -1.68 -11.74 19.00
CA VAL A 391 -2.12 -12.60 17.89
C VAL A 391 -2.33 -11.73 16.64
N GLY A 392 -1.79 -12.14 15.48
CA GLY A 392 -1.94 -11.38 14.22
C GLY A 392 -1.03 -10.15 14.12
N VAL A 393 -1.33 -9.24 13.19
CA VAL A 393 -0.40 -8.15 12.78
C VAL A 393 -0.04 -7.19 13.92
N GLY A 394 1.28 -7.03 14.15
CA GLY A 394 1.99 -5.90 14.77
C GLY A 394 1.31 -5.12 15.91
N SER A 395 1.79 -5.30 17.14
CA SER A 395 1.33 -4.52 18.30
C SER A 395 2.46 -4.01 19.18
N GLY A 396 2.39 -2.72 19.52
CA GLY A 396 2.79 -2.27 20.86
C GLY A 396 1.65 -2.46 21.86
N GLY A 397 1.73 -1.78 23.00
CA GLY A 397 0.74 -1.87 24.07
C GLY A 397 1.01 -3.01 25.06
N GLU A 398 0.10 -3.16 26.04
CA GLU A 398 0.22 -4.15 27.11
C GLU A 398 -1.14 -4.61 27.63
N VAL A 399 -1.15 -5.74 28.34
CA VAL A 399 -2.32 -6.28 29.05
C VAL A 399 -1.95 -6.45 30.52
N VAL A 400 -2.80 -5.93 31.41
CA VAL A 400 -2.58 -5.94 32.86
C VAL A 400 -3.75 -6.63 33.55
N GLU A 401 -3.48 -7.74 34.25
CA GLU A 401 -4.43 -8.36 35.18
C GLU A 401 -4.30 -7.71 36.56
N ASN A 402 -5.41 -7.14 37.06
CA ASN A 402 -5.45 -6.38 38.31
C ASN A 402 -5.75 -7.28 39.52
N GLU A 403 -5.37 -6.84 40.73
CA GLU A 403 -5.60 -7.59 41.98
C GLU A 403 -7.09 -7.88 42.28
N ASP A 404 -8.02 -7.15 41.67
CA ASP A 404 -9.46 -7.34 41.81
C ASP A 404 -10.08 -8.30 40.77
N GLY A 405 -9.25 -8.88 39.89
CA GLY A 405 -9.66 -9.80 38.83
C GLY A 405 -10.12 -9.13 37.54
N SER A 406 -10.05 -7.80 37.45
CA SER A 406 -10.27 -7.07 36.19
C SER A 406 -9.04 -7.15 35.28
N ILE A 407 -9.24 -7.02 33.97
CA ILE A 407 -8.17 -7.08 32.96
C ILE A 407 -8.21 -5.80 32.13
N THR A 408 -7.12 -5.03 32.14
CA THR A 408 -6.98 -3.83 31.31
C THR A 408 -6.16 -4.15 30.07
N PHE A 409 -6.72 -3.86 28.89
CA PHE A 409 -6.03 -3.89 27.61
C PHE A 409 -5.67 -2.45 27.21
N ASP A 410 -4.38 -2.12 27.22
CA ASP A 410 -3.87 -0.87 26.66
C ASP A 410 -3.40 -1.11 25.22
N ALA A 411 -4.28 -0.81 24.27
CA ALA A 411 -4.03 -0.96 22.83
C ALA A 411 -3.82 0.41 22.14
N LEU A 412 -3.46 1.46 22.87
CA LEU A 412 -3.27 2.81 22.29
C LEU A 412 -2.13 2.86 21.26
N ASP A 413 -1.04 2.14 21.54
CA ASP A 413 0.13 1.99 20.64
C ASP A 413 0.05 0.69 19.79
N ASN A 414 -1.13 0.05 19.71
CA ASN A 414 -1.34 -1.16 18.93
C ASN A 414 -1.74 -0.82 17.48
N PHE A 415 -1.10 -1.48 16.51
CA PHE A 415 -1.40 -1.34 15.07
C PHE A 415 -2.23 -2.50 14.50
N GLY A 416 -2.42 -3.59 15.26
CA GLY A 416 -3.32 -4.69 14.95
C GLY A 416 -4.74 -4.20 14.75
N LYS A 417 -5.51 -4.87 13.90
CA LYS A 417 -6.81 -4.41 13.40
C LYS A 417 -7.90 -5.44 13.70
N ALA A 418 -9.12 -5.00 13.94
CA ALA A 418 -10.31 -5.84 13.88
C ALA A 418 -11.08 -5.52 12.59
N ALA A 419 -10.64 -6.07 11.45
CA ALA A 419 -11.11 -5.65 10.12
C ALA A 419 -11.89 -6.72 9.36
N ASP A 420 -12.41 -6.33 8.20
CA ASP A 420 -13.07 -7.19 7.22
C ASP A 420 -12.09 -7.93 6.29
N SER A 421 -10.79 -7.63 6.33
CA SER A 421 -9.75 -8.38 5.60
C SER A 421 -8.76 -9.16 6.46
N GLU A 422 -8.47 -8.71 7.67
CA GLU A 422 -7.46 -9.30 8.56
C GLU A 422 -7.76 -8.97 10.02
N ASP A 423 -7.32 -9.83 10.94
CA ASP A 423 -7.45 -9.63 12.37
C ASP A 423 -6.07 -9.66 13.08
N GLY A 424 -5.87 -8.75 14.02
CA GLY A 424 -4.71 -8.68 14.91
C GLY A 424 -5.05 -7.94 16.21
N PHE A 425 -4.75 -8.54 17.36
CA PHE A 425 -5.19 -8.06 18.67
C PHE A 425 -4.39 -8.63 19.84
N TRP A 426 -4.47 -7.95 20.99
CA TRP A 426 -4.09 -8.53 22.27
C TRP A 426 -5.16 -9.51 22.73
N TYR A 427 -4.75 -10.66 23.25
CA TYR A 427 -5.65 -11.77 23.57
C TYR A 427 -5.35 -12.33 24.96
N HIS A 428 -6.36 -12.33 25.85
CA HIS A 428 -6.33 -13.06 27.12
C HIS A 428 -7.27 -14.26 26.99
N TYR A 429 -6.73 -15.48 26.95
CA TYR A 429 -7.42 -16.63 26.37
C TYR A 429 -7.14 -17.95 27.08
N THR A 430 -7.93 -18.97 26.75
CA THR A 430 -7.76 -20.35 27.21
C THR A 430 -8.06 -21.33 26.08
N ALA A 431 -7.41 -22.50 26.11
CA ALA A 431 -7.69 -23.61 25.20
C ALA A 431 -8.98 -24.35 25.60
N VAL A 432 -9.73 -24.82 24.60
CA VAL A 432 -10.96 -25.60 24.76
C VAL A 432 -10.80 -26.93 24.01
N ASP A 433 -10.92 -28.04 24.73
CA ASP A 433 -10.99 -29.37 24.13
C ASP A 433 -12.43 -29.62 23.63
N PRO A 434 -12.66 -29.65 22.31
CA PRO A 434 -14.00 -29.79 21.77
C PRO A 434 -14.68 -31.11 22.11
N ALA A 435 -13.92 -32.15 22.44
CA ALA A 435 -14.44 -33.47 22.76
C ALA A 435 -14.98 -33.55 24.19
N THR A 436 -14.52 -32.66 25.08
CA THR A 436 -14.89 -32.68 26.50
C THR A 436 -15.55 -31.41 26.99
N GLU A 437 -15.51 -30.32 26.21
CA GLU A 437 -15.98 -29.00 26.64
C GLU A 437 -16.79 -28.25 25.57
N ASN A 438 -18.04 -27.98 25.94
CA ASN A 438 -18.76 -26.77 25.54
C ASN A 438 -18.53 -25.69 26.60
N PHE A 439 -18.66 -24.42 26.23
CA PHE A 439 -18.31 -23.31 27.13
C PHE A 439 -19.28 -22.15 27.08
N THR A 440 -19.31 -21.35 28.12
CA THR A 440 -19.92 -20.01 28.16
C THR A 440 -18.92 -19.03 28.78
N LEU A 441 -18.52 -18.02 28.02
CA LEU A 441 -17.70 -16.90 28.46
C LEU A 441 -18.55 -15.63 28.43
N ARG A 442 -18.69 -14.97 29.58
CA ARG A 442 -19.42 -13.69 29.73
C ARG A 442 -18.49 -12.65 30.32
N ALA A 443 -18.60 -11.40 29.88
CA ALA A 443 -17.78 -10.29 30.40
C ALA A 443 -18.46 -8.91 30.21
N THR A 444 -18.14 -7.98 31.09
CA THR A 444 -18.45 -6.55 30.93
C THR A 444 -17.19 -5.81 30.50
N ILE A 445 -17.22 -5.13 29.36
CA ILE A 445 -16.08 -4.38 28.81
C ILE A 445 -16.38 -2.89 28.90
N HIS A 446 -15.58 -2.17 29.69
CA HIS A 446 -15.61 -0.72 29.82
C HIS A 446 -14.62 -0.08 28.84
N VAL A 447 -15.05 0.95 28.10
CA VAL A 447 -14.16 1.72 27.23
C VAL A 447 -13.49 2.84 28.03
N ASP A 448 -12.19 2.73 28.27
CA ASP A 448 -11.41 3.72 29.03
C ASP A 448 -10.97 4.91 28.16
N ASP A 449 -10.42 4.62 26.98
CA ASP A 449 -9.96 5.62 26.00
C ASP A 449 -10.35 5.21 24.58
N SER A 450 -10.94 6.14 23.84
CA SER A 450 -11.34 5.98 22.44
C SER A 450 -11.01 7.20 21.58
N ALA A 451 -10.12 8.08 22.05
CA ALA A 451 -9.84 9.36 21.39
C ALA A 451 -9.16 9.22 20.03
N SER A 452 -8.45 8.11 19.81
CA SER A 452 -7.71 7.82 18.58
C SER A 452 -8.35 6.70 17.75
N LYS A 453 -9.56 6.25 18.11
CA LYS A 453 -10.25 5.14 17.44
C LYS A 453 -10.40 5.40 15.94
N ASP A 454 -10.33 4.33 15.15
CA ASP A 454 -10.60 4.38 13.71
C ASP A 454 -11.55 3.23 13.29
N ASN A 455 -11.81 3.11 11.99
CA ASN A 455 -12.72 2.10 11.44
C ASN A 455 -12.22 0.64 11.59
N GLN A 456 -11.03 0.43 12.18
CA GLN A 456 -10.41 -0.86 12.44
C GLN A 456 -10.25 -1.15 13.94
N SER A 457 -10.64 -0.23 14.83
CA SER A 457 -10.67 -0.46 16.27
C SER A 457 -11.79 -1.42 16.67
N GLY A 458 -11.53 -2.31 17.63
CA GLY A 458 -12.54 -3.23 18.12
C GLY A 458 -12.13 -4.00 19.38
N PHE A 459 -13.10 -4.58 20.06
CA PHE A 459 -12.92 -5.34 21.30
C PHE A 459 -14.08 -6.32 21.52
N GLY A 460 -13.88 -7.34 22.34
CA GLY A 460 -14.96 -8.29 22.64
C GLY A 460 -14.48 -9.62 23.19
N ILE A 461 -15.34 -10.62 23.01
CA ILE A 461 -15.05 -12.03 23.26
C ILE A 461 -14.94 -12.73 21.90
N VAL A 462 -13.86 -13.48 21.69
CA VAL A 462 -13.62 -14.21 20.45
C VAL A 462 -13.09 -15.61 20.77
N ALA A 463 -13.48 -16.59 19.96
CA ALA A 463 -12.83 -17.87 19.84
C ALA A 463 -12.16 -17.96 18.46
N VAL A 464 -10.94 -18.49 18.40
CA VAL A 464 -10.16 -18.69 17.17
C VAL A 464 -9.80 -20.16 17.02
N ASP A 465 -9.84 -20.66 15.79
CA ASP A 465 -9.57 -22.06 15.42
C ASP A 465 -8.13 -22.46 15.78
N ASP A 466 -7.15 -21.73 15.25
CA ASP A 466 -5.73 -21.93 15.57
C ASP A 466 -5.02 -20.59 15.81
N LEU A 467 -3.94 -20.59 16.58
CA LEU A 467 -3.15 -19.39 16.84
C LEU A 467 -1.66 -19.70 17.00
N VAL A 468 -0.83 -18.70 16.65
CA VAL A 468 0.60 -18.70 16.94
C VAL A 468 0.89 -17.48 17.80
N ALA A 469 1.10 -17.72 19.10
CA ALA A 469 1.31 -16.64 20.07
C ALA A 469 2.54 -15.80 19.70
N ASN A 470 2.37 -14.48 19.74
CA ASN A 470 3.40 -13.47 19.47
C ASN A 470 3.98 -13.51 18.05
N ASP A 471 3.27 -14.09 17.08
CA ASP A 471 3.65 -14.08 15.66
C ASP A 471 2.79 -13.11 14.84
N ALA A 472 3.41 -12.05 14.33
CA ALA A 472 2.74 -11.03 13.54
C ALA A 472 2.20 -11.50 12.18
N SER A 473 2.69 -12.64 11.69
CA SER A 473 2.25 -13.24 10.42
C SER A 473 1.01 -14.14 10.57
N ALA A 474 0.72 -14.60 11.78
CA ALA A 474 -0.41 -15.48 12.09
C ALA A 474 -1.72 -14.68 12.16
N ARG A 475 -2.35 -14.37 11.02
CA ARG A 475 -3.52 -13.48 10.92
C ARG A 475 -4.69 -14.01 10.09
N TYR A 476 -4.55 -15.22 9.54
CA TYR A 476 -5.55 -15.88 8.71
C TYR A 476 -6.24 -16.98 9.54
N MET A 477 -7.15 -16.59 10.44
CA MET A 477 -7.80 -17.50 11.39
C MET A 477 -9.32 -17.54 11.20
N ASN A 478 -9.91 -18.74 11.28
CA ASN A 478 -11.34 -18.88 11.49
C ASN A 478 -11.68 -18.41 12.92
N SER A 479 -12.82 -17.76 13.10
CA SER A 479 -13.20 -17.21 14.41
C SER A 479 -14.70 -17.11 14.63
N ALA A 480 -15.10 -17.15 15.89
CA ALA A 480 -16.46 -16.92 16.35
C ALA A 480 -16.45 -15.97 17.54
N GLY A 481 -17.17 -14.84 17.47
CA GLY A 481 -17.07 -13.82 18.51
C GLY A 481 -18.32 -12.98 18.71
N ALA A 482 -18.51 -12.49 19.93
CA ALA A 482 -19.40 -11.40 20.26
C ALA A 482 -18.52 -10.16 20.48
N SER A 483 -18.60 -9.18 19.58
CA SER A 483 -17.63 -8.07 19.57
C SER A 483 -18.19 -6.76 19.06
N VAL A 484 -17.57 -5.67 19.48
CA VAL A 484 -17.74 -4.33 18.92
C VAL A 484 -16.67 -4.15 17.85
N ALA A 485 -17.08 -4.11 16.58
CA ALA A 485 -16.17 -4.09 15.43
C ALA A 485 -16.87 -3.54 14.17
N LYS A 486 -16.22 -3.68 13.00
CA LYS A 486 -16.80 -3.41 11.68
C LYS A 486 -17.72 -4.56 11.22
N TYR A 487 -18.90 -4.22 10.72
CA TYR A 487 -19.88 -5.18 10.16
C TYR A 487 -20.44 -4.72 8.81
N VAL A 488 -20.74 -5.70 7.95
CA VAL A 488 -21.25 -5.48 6.58
C VAL A 488 -22.74 -5.86 6.44
N PHE A 489 -23.24 -6.69 7.35
CA PHE A 489 -24.61 -7.20 7.30
C PHE A 489 -25.34 -6.93 8.61
N GLY A 490 -26.59 -6.47 8.52
CA GLY A 490 -27.51 -6.35 9.65
C GLY A 490 -28.19 -7.68 9.99
N ALA A 491 -28.78 -7.79 11.19
CA ALA A 491 -29.47 -9.00 11.65
C ALA A 491 -30.57 -9.51 10.69
N ASN A 492 -31.15 -8.63 9.86
CA ASN A 492 -32.18 -8.97 8.87
C ASN A 492 -31.60 -9.28 7.47
N GLY A 493 -30.28 -9.39 7.33
CA GLY A 493 -29.61 -9.52 6.03
C GLY A 493 -29.45 -8.22 5.26
N GLU A 494 -29.71 -7.06 5.89
CA GLU A 494 -29.50 -5.74 5.28
C GLU A 494 -28.01 -5.51 4.99
N GLU A 495 -27.67 -5.18 3.74
CA GLU A 495 -26.31 -4.85 3.34
C GLU A 495 -25.95 -3.39 3.64
N GLY A 496 -24.72 -3.15 4.11
CA GLY A 496 -24.14 -1.82 4.25
C GLY A 496 -22.83 -1.90 5.04
N VAL A 497 -22.34 -0.79 5.59
CA VAL A 497 -21.14 -0.85 6.45
C VAL A 497 -21.40 -0.06 7.72
N ARG A 498 -21.07 -0.65 8.87
CA ARG A 498 -21.15 -0.03 10.20
C ARG A 498 -19.84 -0.27 10.95
N TYR A 499 -19.22 0.81 11.44
CA TYR A 499 -17.98 0.72 12.23
C TYR A 499 -18.26 0.76 13.73
N GLY A 500 -17.48 0.01 14.51
CA GLY A 500 -17.55 0.01 15.98
C GLY A 500 -18.94 -0.29 16.53
N THR A 501 -19.71 -1.19 15.91
CA THR A 501 -21.04 -1.58 16.38
C THR A 501 -21.01 -2.96 17.04
N PRO A 502 -21.83 -3.26 18.06
CA PRO A 502 -21.94 -4.60 18.63
C PRO A 502 -22.51 -5.60 17.62
N GLY A 503 -21.91 -6.79 17.54
CA GLY A 503 -22.38 -7.85 16.65
C GLY A 503 -21.77 -9.22 16.95
N ALA A 504 -22.23 -10.18 16.15
CA ALA A 504 -21.69 -11.51 16.04
C ALA A 504 -20.73 -11.57 14.86
N LYS A 505 -19.45 -11.80 15.13
CA LYS A 505 -18.40 -11.91 14.13
C LYS A 505 -18.05 -13.39 13.94
N PHE A 506 -18.43 -13.93 12.79
CA PHE A 506 -18.13 -15.29 12.38
C PHE A 506 -17.29 -15.24 11.12
N VAL A 507 -16.13 -15.88 11.17
CA VAL A 507 -15.14 -15.95 10.09
C VAL A 507 -14.83 -17.41 9.82
N HIS A 508 -14.94 -17.83 8.57
CA HIS A 508 -14.60 -19.19 8.12
C HIS A 508 -13.88 -19.18 6.77
N GLY A 509 -13.53 -20.37 6.27
CA GLY A 509 -12.98 -20.59 4.93
C GLY A 509 -11.45 -20.75 4.88
N TYR A 510 -10.74 -20.48 5.98
CA TYR A 510 -9.32 -20.81 6.08
C TYR A 510 -9.13 -22.29 6.40
N THR A 511 -8.26 -22.96 5.62
CA THR A 511 -7.94 -24.38 5.76
C THR A 511 -6.45 -24.65 6.02
N GLY A 512 -5.59 -23.66 5.81
CA GLY A 512 -4.15 -23.73 6.09
C GLY A 512 -3.82 -23.15 7.47
N PRO A 513 -2.57 -23.22 7.94
CA PRO A 513 -2.16 -22.62 9.20
C PRO A 513 -2.34 -21.09 9.19
N PRO A 514 -2.48 -20.43 10.35
CA PRO A 514 -2.74 -18.99 10.44
C PRO A 514 -1.70 -18.07 9.78
N THR A 515 -0.50 -18.57 9.50
CA THR A 515 0.60 -17.85 8.85
C THR A 515 0.58 -17.95 7.32
N GLU A 516 -0.33 -18.74 6.74
CA GLU A 516 -0.49 -18.91 5.31
C GLU A 516 -1.50 -17.89 4.75
N SER A 517 -1.05 -17.10 3.76
CA SER A 517 -1.89 -16.11 3.12
C SER A 517 -3.02 -16.75 2.31
N SER A 518 -4.26 -16.29 2.54
CA SER A 518 -5.44 -16.85 1.89
C SER A 518 -6.48 -15.78 1.61
N ALA A 519 -7.19 -15.95 0.50
CA ALA A 519 -8.30 -15.11 0.08
C ALA A 519 -9.68 -15.70 0.40
N ASN A 520 -9.73 -16.88 1.01
CA ASN A 520 -10.97 -17.62 1.27
C ASN A 520 -11.72 -17.13 2.52
N ARG A 521 -11.39 -15.92 3.02
CA ARG A 521 -12.05 -15.39 4.20
C ARG A 521 -13.52 -15.16 3.91
N ASP A 522 -14.36 -15.86 4.64
CA ASP A 522 -15.81 -15.70 4.55
C ASP A 522 -16.35 -15.11 5.85
N MET A 523 -17.13 -14.05 5.71
CA MET A 523 -17.81 -13.35 6.79
C MET A 523 -19.31 -13.23 6.54
N THR A 524 -19.88 -14.00 5.60
CA THR A 524 -21.30 -13.90 5.26
C THR A 524 -22.21 -14.26 6.44
N ASP A 525 -21.70 -14.92 7.48
CA ASP A 525 -22.45 -15.21 8.70
C ASP A 525 -22.29 -14.15 9.79
N SER A 526 -21.37 -13.18 9.61
CA SER A 526 -21.21 -12.06 10.53
C SER A 526 -22.41 -11.09 10.45
N ARG A 527 -22.93 -10.66 11.60
CA ARG A 527 -24.13 -9.80 11.71
C ARG A 527 -24.01 -8.81 12.85
N ALA A 528 -24.35 -7.55 12.62
CA ALA A 528 -24.57 -6.61 13.73
C ALA A 528 -25.83 -7.01 14.52
N PHE A 529 -25.80 -6.89 15.85
CA PHE A 529 -26.94 -7.25 16.71
C PHE A 529 -28.14 -6.30 16.54
N ASP A 530 -27.85 -5.03 16.30
CA ASP A 530 -28.80 -3.94 16.10
C ASP A 530 -28.22 -3.04 15.01
N TRP A 531 -28.76 -3.13 13.79
CA TRP A 531 -28.26 -2.38 12.64
C TRP A 531 -28.49 -0.86 12.76
N ASP A 532 -29.50 -0.48 13.54
CA ASP A 532 -29.87 0.90 13.86
C ASP A 532 -29.15 1.42 15.11
N TYR A 533 -28.18 0.67 15.64
CA TYR A 533 -27.41 1.08 16.80
C TYR A 533 -26.75 2.44 16.56
N LYS A 534 -27.18 3.43 17.37
CA LYS A 534 -26.79 4.84 17.22
C LYS A 534 -27.00 5.37 15.79
N ASP A 535 -28.12 5.05 15.15
CA ASP A 535 -28.45 5.60 13.83
C ASP A 535 -28.36 7.14 13.80
N GLY A 536 -27.83 7.68 12.69
CA GLY A 536 -27.54 9.11 12.53
C GLY A 536 -26.37 9.65 13.35
N TYR A 537 -25.58 8.80 14.03
CA TYR A 537 -24.36 9.25 14.72
C TYR A 537 -23.31 9.78 13.74
N VAL A 538 -22.80 10.99 14.02
CA VAL A 538 -21.80 11.70 13.21
C VAL A 538 -20.73 12.24 14.15
N GLU A 539 -19.47 12.02 13.79
CA GLU A 539 -18.31 12.52 14.52
C GLU A 539 -17.49 13.39 13.56
N GLY A 540 -17.44 14.70 13.86
CA GLY A 540 -16.91 15.68 12.91
C GLY A 540 -17.68 15.69 11.59
N GLY A 541 -16.99 15.42 10.48
CA GLY A 541 -17.57 15.29 9.14
C GLY A 541 -17.84 13.84 8.69
N ASN A 542 -17.51 12.84 9.52
CA ASN A 542 -17.69 11.44 9.18
C ASN A 542 -19.12 10.98 9.51
N ALA A 543 -19.88 10.57 8.49
CA ALA A 543 -21.25 10.08 8.62
C ALA A 543 -21.36 8.59 9.03
N ASN A 544 -20.23 7.88 9.07
CA ASN A 544 -20.15 6.51 9.56
C ASN A 544 -18.92 6.34 10.47
N PRO A 545 -18.83 7.02 11.62
CA PRO A 545 -17.73 6.86 12.55
C PRO A 545 -17.88 5.57 13.40
N PRO A 546 -16.81 5.09 14.06
CA PRO A 546 -16.92 4.02 15.07
C PRO A 546 -17.92 4.39 16.17
N ARG A 547 -18.87 3.50 16.48
CA ARG A 547 -20.06 3.80 17.30
C ARG A 547 -19.89 3.54 18.80
N PHE A 548 -18.67 3.58 19.34
CA PHE A 548 -18.40 3.46 20.78
C PHE A 548 -17.59 4.66 21.30
N GLU A 549 -17.76 5.00 22.57
CA GLU A 549 -17.09 6.13 23.23
C GLU A 549 -16.51 5.75 24.60
N ALA A 550 -15.49 6.48 25.03
CA ALA A 550 -14.98 6.41 26.39
C ALA A 550 -16.09 6.63 27.42
N GLY A 551 -16.14 5.77 28.44
CA GLY A 551 -17.15 5.75 29.49
C GLY A 551 -18.36 4.84 29.23
N GLU A 552 -18.40 4.13 28.11
CA GLU A 552 -19.48 3.17 27.79
C GLU A 552 -19.13 1.74 28.23
N ASP A 553 -20.17 0.97 28.59
CA ASP A 553 -20.07 -0.44 29.02
C ASP A 553 -20.77 -1.37 28.01
N TYR A 554 -20.13 -2.49 27.73
CA TYR A 554 -20.65 -3.53 26.83
C TYR A 554 -20.62 -4.88 27.53
N GLU A 555 -21.79 -5.47 27.76
CA GLU A 555 -21.91 -6.80 28.37
C GLU A 555 -22.12 -7.87 27.29
N LEU A 556 -21.10 -8.67 27.05
CA LEU A 556 -21.04 -9.63 25.95
C LEU A 556 -20.95 -11.06 26.47
N THR A 557 -21.48 -12.01 25.70
CA THR A 557 -21.33 -13.44 25.97
C THR A 557 -21.05 -14.17 24.67
N LEU A 558 -20.07 -15.07 24.70
CA LEU A 558 -19.87 -16.08 23.67
C LEU A 558 -20.05 -17.45 24.32
N ARG A 559 -20.90 -18.28 23.72
CA ARG A 559 -21.16 -19.65 24.18
C ARG A 559 -21.00 -20.63 23.04
N ARG A 560 -20.27 -21.72 23.24
CA ARG A 560 -20.34 -22.91 22.37
C ARG A 560 -21.26 -23.93 23.03
N SER A 561 -22.20 -24.48 22.27
CA SER A 561 -23.08 -25.58 22.67
C SER A 561 -23.04 -26.70 21.62
N ASN A 562 -23.76 -27.81 21.85
CA ASN A 562 -23.94 -28.84 20.82
C ASN A 562 -24.66 -28.30 19.56
N THR A 563 -25.34 -27.14 19.65
CA THR A 563 -25.97 -26.48 18.50
C THR A 563 -24.95 -25.69 17.68
N GLY A 564 -23.94 -25.09 18.32
CA GLY A 564 -22.93 -24.26 17.67
C GLY A 564 -22.48 -23.07 18.54
N PHE A 565 -22.08 -21.96 17.92
CA PHE A 565 -21.58 -20.76 18.60
C PHE A 565 -22.66 -19.69 18.71
N HIS A 566 -22.93 -19.24 19.93
CA HIS A 566 -23.91 -18.24 20.31
C HIS A 566 -23.18 -16.95 20.70
N ALA A 567 -23.31 -15.92 19.87
CA ALA A 567 -22.83 -14.58 20.17
C ALA A 567 -23.99 -13.76 20.74
N ILE A 568 -23.79 -13.16 21.91
CA ILE A 568 -24.86 -12.52 22.68
C ILE A 568 -24.42 -11.16 23.19
N TRP A 569 -25.32 -10.17 23.09
CA TRP A 569 -25.18 -8.86 23.73
C TRP A 569 -26.34 -8.60 24.68
N HIS A 570 -26.01 -8.27 25.94
CA HIS A 570 -26.97 -7.94 26.99
C HIS A 570 -27.07 -6.41 27.11
N ARG A 571 -28.23 -5.85 26.71
CA ARG A 571 -28.46 -4.41 26.69
C ARG A 571 -29.62 -4.01 27.61
N ASP A 572 -29.42 -2.93 28.37
CA ASP A 572 -30.42 -2.30 29.23
C ASP A 572 -31.06 -3.23 30.29
N GLY A 573 -30.39 -4.34 30.63
CA GLY A 573 -30.84 -5.30 31.65
C GLY A 573 -32.06 -6.15 31.29
N GLU A 574 -32.64 -6.00 30.08
CA GLU A 574 -33.80 -6.77 29.61
C GLU A 574 -33.70 -7.23 28.14
N THR A 575 -32.90 -6.58 27.29
CA THR A 575 -32.80 -6.92 25.86
C THR A 575 -31.59 -7.82 25.61
N VAL A 576 -31.84 -9.04 25.15
CA VAL A 576 -30.81 -10.01 24.76
C VAL A 576 -30.85 -10.14 23.24
N HIS A 577 -29.79 -9.69 22.57
CA HIS A 577 -29.57 -9.98 21.17
C HIS A 577 -28.72 -11.25 21.09
N GLU A 578 -29.19 -12.26 20.36
CA GLU A 578 -28.47 -13.52 20.17
C GLU A 578 -28.42 -13.86 18.67
N VAL A 579 -27.23 -14.19 18.19
CA VAL A 579 -27.00 -14.76 16.86
C VAL A 579 -26.26 -16.08 17.05
N ILE A 580 -26.73 -17.11 16.37
CA ILE A 580 -26.20 -18.47 16.48
C ILE A 580 -25.61 -18.87 15.14
N GLN A 581 -24.33 -19.23 15.13
CA GLN A 581 -23.77 -20.08 14.09
C GLN A 581 -24.01 -21.53 14.50
N TYR A 582 -24.71 -22.30 13.66
CA TYR A 582 -25.17 -23.66 13.95
C TYR A 582 -24.19 -24.76 13.52
N ASP A 583 -22.90 -24.43 13.52
CA ASP A 583 -21.82 -25.38 13.29
C ASP A 583 -20.91 -25.41 14.53
N PRO A 584 -21.04 -26.43 15.40
CA PRO A 584 -20.18 -26.56 16.58
C PRO A 584 -18.73 -26.91 16.25
N ASP A 585 -18.46 -27.34 15.02
CA ASP A 585 -17.13 -27.77 14.54
C ASP A 585 -16.48 -26.72 13.61
N MET A 586 -17.11 -25.55 13.44
CA MET A 586 -16.61 -24.44 12.61
C MET A 586 -15.13 -24.09 12.86
N LEU A 587 -14.71 -24.16 14.13
CA LEU A 587 -13.36 -23.82 14.58
C LEU A 587 -12.45 -25.05 14.71
N LEU A 588 -12.75 -26.14 13.99
CA LEU A 588 -11.93 -27.37 13.95
C LEU A 588 -11.39 -27.62 12.54
N THR A 589 -11.16 -26.56 11.76
CA THR A 589 -10.74 -26.64 10.37
C THR A 589 -9.23 -26.53 10.22
N GLN A 590 -8.60 -25.60 10.96
CA GLN A 590 -7.16 -25.39 10.96
C GLN A 590 -6.48 -26.27 12.02
N ASN A 591 -7.15 -26.47 13.16
CA ASN A 591 -6.75 -27.37 14.24
C ASN A 591 -7.94 -28.23 14.69
N ASP A 592 -7.89 -29.54 14.45
CA ASP A 592 -9.00 -30.46 14.73
C ASP A 592 -9.04 -30.97 16.18
N GLU A 593 -8.02 -30.65 16.99
CA GLU A 593 -7.89 -31.12 18.38
C GLU A 593 -8.26 -30.06 19.42
N VAL A 594 -8.05 -28.77 19.13
CA VAL A 594 -8.23 -27.68 20.10
C VAL A 594 -8.52 -26.37 19.38
N PHE A 595 -9.30 -25.52 20.03
CA PHE A 595 -9.45 -24.11 19.65
C PHE A 595 -9.32 -23.22 20.91
N TYR A 596 -9.20 -21.91 20.72
CA TYR A 596 -8.87 -20.98 21.81
C TYR A 596 -9.93 -19.91 21.97
N VAL A 597 -10.43 -19.67 23.18
CA VAL A 597 -11.42 -18.62 23.48
C VAL A 597 -10.92 -17.62 24.50
N GLY A 598 -11.23 -16.34 24.31
CA GLY A 598 -10.78 -15.30 25.20
C GLY A 598 -11.36 -13.91 24.95
N LEU A 599 -10.80 -12.96 25.70
CA LEU A 599 -11.08 -11.53 25.67
C LEU A 599 -10.04 -10.84 24.80
N PHE A 600 -10.46 -9.88 23.96
CA PHE A 600 -9.54 -9.17 23.06
C PHE A 600 -9.80 -7.67 22.95
N ALA A 601 -8.75 -6.94 22.57
CA ALA A 601 -8.82 -5.54 22.14
C ALA A 601 -7.82 -5.26 21.00
N ALA A 602 -8.23 -4.42 20.04
CA ALA A 602 -7.50 -4.06 18.84
C ALA A 602 -7.50 -2.54 18.61
N ARG A 603 -6.33 -2.00 18.28
CA ARG A 603 -6.04 -0.66 17.73
C ARG A 603 -6.56 0.57 18.47
N LYS A 604 -5.64 1.42 18.93
CA LYS A 604 -5.87 2.83 19.30
C LYS A 604 -6.98 3.06 20.34
N ILE A 605 -7.17 2.09 21.23
CA ILE A 605 -8.17 2.13 22.30
C ILE A 605 -7.58 1.58 23.59
N GLN A 606 -8.21 1.91 24.72
CA GLN A 606 -7.98 1.25 26.00
C GLN A 606 -9.33 0.75 26.53
N VAL A 607 -9.37 -0.50 27.00
CA VAL A 607 -10.57 -1.09 27.60
C VAL A 607 -10.25 -1.87 28.86
N THR A 608 -11.18 -1.91 29.80
CA THR A 608 -11.07 -2.69 31.03
C THR A 608 -12.22 -3.68 31.14
N VAL A 609 -11.89 -4.96 31.26
CA VAL A 609 -12.83 -6.06 31.41
C VAL A 609 -13.08 -6.32 32.90
N THR A 610 -14.36 -6.40 33.27
CA THR A 610 -14.86 -6.67 34.62
C THR A 610 -15.99 -7.70 34.58
N ASP A 611 -16.39 -8.20 35.77
CA ASP A 611 -17.53 -9.10 35.95
C ASP A 611 -17.55 -10.30 34.98
N TRP A 612 -16.37 -10.82 34.63
CA TRP A 612 -16.24 -11.90 33.66
C TRP A 612 -16.28 -13.28 34.31
N SER A 613 -16.75 -14.28 33.56
CA SER A 613 -16.90 -15.66 34.02
C SER A 613 -16.77 -16.64 32.87
N PHE A 614 -16.15 -17.78 33.13
CA PHE A 614 -15.98 -18.88 32.18
C PHE A 614 -16.47 -20.18 32.80
N GLU A 615 -17.49 -20.77 32.18
CA GLU A 615 -18.10 -22.02 32.62
C GLU A 615 -17.99 -23.06 31.49
N THR A 616 -17.63 -24.30 31.82
CA THR A 616 -17.61 -25.41 30.86
C THR A 616 -18.60 -26.50 31.23
N ILE A 617 -19.09 -27.21 30.22
CA ILE A 617 -20.01 -28.34 30.34
C ILE A 617 -19.61 -29.42 29.34
N HIS A 618 -19.72 -30.68 29.71
CA HIS A 618 -19.42 -31.77 28.80
C HIS A 618 -20.49 -31.85 27.68
N PRO A 619 -20.13 -32.07 26.40
CA PRO A 619 -21.10 -32.15 25.31
C PRO A 619 -22.25 -33.15 25.57
N ASP A 620 -21.97 -34.31 26.18
CA ASP A 620 -23.02 -35.29 26.57
C ASP A 620 -24.03 -34.79 27.61
N ASP A 621 -23.67 -33.76 28.38
CA ASP A 621 -24.49 -33.18 29.45
C ASP A 621 -25.17 -31.85 29.02
N ASP A 622 -24.75 -31.26 27.91
CA ASP A 622 -25.32 -30.04 27.33
C ASP A 622 -26.64 -30.32 26.59
N GLU A 623 -27.39 -29.29 26.22
CA GLU A 623 -28.62 -29.53 25.45
C GLU A 623 -28.33 -30.26 24.13
N PRO A 624 -29.23 -31.13 23.64
CA PRO A 624 -29.06 -31.73 22.33
C PRO A 624 -29.00 -30.65 21.24
N ALA A 625 -28.16 -30.87 20.22
CA ALA A 625 -28.05 -30.01 19.06
C ALA A 625 -29.43 -29.69 18.48
N GLN A 626 -29.70 -28.40 18.27
CA GLN A 626 -30.91 -27.95 17.60
C GLN A 626 -30.68 -27.95 16.09
N GLU A 627 -31.67 -28.46 15.36
CA GLU A 627 -31.67 -28.29 13.91
C GLU A 627 -31.79 -26.79 13.58
N PRO A 628 -30.95 -26.28 12.68
CA PRO A 628 -31.00 -24.86 12.37
C PRO A 628 -32.26 -24.52 11.60
N PRO A 629 -32.75 -23.28 11.68
CA PRO A 629 -33.88 -22.87 10.86
C PRO A 629 -33.53 -22.97 9.37
N PRO A 630 -34.51 -23.28 8.49
CA PRO A 630 -34.29 -23.23 7.05
C PRO A 630 -33.93 -21.79 6.65
N VAL A 631 -32.97 -21.66 5.75
CA VAL A 631 -32.59 -20.38 5.14
C VAL A 631 -33.37 -20.25 3.85
N TYR A 632 -34.25 -19.26 3.78
CA TYR A 632 -35.02 -19.00 2.56
C TYR A 632 -34.22 -18.11 1.62
N VAL A 633 -33.96 -18.61 0.41
CA VAL A 633 -33.31 -17.87 -0.65
C VAL A 633 -34.38 -17.22 -1.52
N THR A 634 -34.45 -15.88 -1.50
CA THR A 634 -35.31 -15.12 -2.41
C THR A 634 -34.73 -15.18 -3.83
N PRO A 635 -35.49 -15.67 -4.83
CA PRO A 635 -35.03 -15.67 -6.21
C PRO A 635 -34.85 -14.24 -6.74
N THR A 636 -33.76 -14.02 -7.46
CA THR A 636 -33.44 -12.74 -8.10
C THR A 636 -33.16 -12.95 -9.58
N LEU A 637 -33.50 -11.94 -10.38
CA LEU A 637 -33.14 -11.83 -11.78
C LEU A 637 -32.64 -10.41 -12.00
N THR A 638 -31.47 -10.26 -12.63
CA THR A 638 -30.89 -8.96 -12.94
C THR A 638 -30.39 -8.93 -14.39
N ALA A 639 -30.28 -7.72 -14.92
CA ALA A 639 -29.68 -7.47 -16.23
C ALA A 639 -28.83 -6.20 -16.18
N ASP A 640 -27.52 -6.40 -16.26
CA ASP A 640 -26.54 -5.32 -16.23
C ASP A 640 -26.09 -4.94 -17.64
N VAL A 641 -26.87 -4.05 -18.25
CA VAL A 641 -26.65 -3.51 -19.59
C VAL A 641 -27.21 -2.09 -19.67
N THR A 642 -26.58 -1.25 -20.46
CA THR A 642 -27.04 0.11 -20.76
C THR A 642 -28.46 0.14 -21.35
N ARG A 643 -29.16 1.26 -21.13
CA ARG A 643 -30.56 1.49 -21.54
C ARG A 643 -30.70 2.39 -22.76
N THR A 644 -29.60 2.86 -23.33
CA THR A 644 -29.54 3.62 -24.57
C THR A 644 -28.61 2.92 -25.55
N THR A 645 -28.88 3.00 -26.85
CA THR A 645 -27.99 2.43 -27.87
C THR A 645 -28.22 3.06 -29.25
N PRO A 646 -27.19 3.15 -30.11
CA PRO A 646 -27.39 3.49 -31.52
C PRO A 646 -27.72 2.29 -32.41
N HIS A 647 -27.67 1.07 -31.86
CA HIS A 647 -27.84 -0.16 -32.61
C HIS A 647 -29.28 -0.65 -32.62
N ASP A 648 -29.64 -1.37 -33.69
CA ASP A 648 -30.92 -2.07 -33.85
C ASP A 648 -30.94 -3.45 -33.17
N SER A 649 -29.95 -3.73 -32.32
CA SER A 649 -29.90 -4.93 -31.49
C SER A 649 -29.08 -4.68 -30.23
N ILE A 650 -29.33 -5.48 -29.19
CA ILE A 650 -28.57 -5.44 -27.94
C ILE A 650 -28.47 -6.82 -27.29
N ASP A 651 -27.29 -7.15 -26.79
CA ASP A 651 -27.05 -8.35 -25.99
C ASP A 651 -27.37 -8.08 -24.52
N VAL A 652 -28.40 -8.74 -23.99
CA VAL A 652 -28.83 -8.60 -22.59
C VAL A 652 -28.27 -9.74 -21.75
N PRO A 653 -27.36 -9.49 -20.79
CA PRO A 653 -26.86 -10.51 -19.88
C PRO A 653 -27.84 -10.71 -18.73
N LEU A 654 -28.60 -11.81 -18.74
CA LEU A 654 -29.44 -12.20 -17.61
C LEU A 654 -28.60 -12.95 -16.58
N THR A 655 -28.69 -12.54 -15.32
CA THR A 655 -28.05 -13.19 -14.18
C THR A 655 -29.08 -13.52 -13.12
N SER A 656 -28.97 -14.68 -12.48
CA SER A 656 -29.82 -15.10 -11.36
C SER A 656 -28.99 -15.69 -10.23
N ASN A 657 -29.54 -15.75 -9.02
CA ASN A 657 -29.00 -16.53 -7.90
C ASN A 657 -29.58 -17.96 -7.81
N VAL A 658 -30.48 -18.33 -8.73
CA VAL A 658 -31.15 -19.64 -8.77
C VAL A 658 -31.11 -20.24 -10.17
N TYR A 659 -31.22 -21.56 -10.26
CA TYR A 659 -31.53 -22.25 -11.50
C TYR A 659 -32.99 -21.99 -11.89
N GLY A 660 -33.23 -21.85 -13.19
CA GLY A 660 -34.58 -21.73 -13.69
C GLY A 660 -34.64 -21.47 -15.18
N ARG A 661 -35.86 -21.19 -15.64
CA ARG A 661 -36.15 -20.89 -17.05
C ARG A 661 -36.63 -19.47 -17.21
N ALA A 662 -35.87 -18.68 -17.97
CA ALA A 662 -36.21 -17.32 -18.33
C ALA A 662 -36.89 -17.24 -19.71
N GLN A 663 -37.70 -16.20 -19.88
CA GLN A 663 -38.35 -15.79 -21.12
C GLN A 663 -38.34 -14.26 -21.19
N VAL A 664 -38.24 -13.70 -22.40
CA VAL A 664 -38.38 -12.25 -22.64
C VAL A 664 -39.60 -12.01 -23.52
N THR A 665 -40.47 -11.08 -23.11
CA THR A 665 -41.63 -10.62 -23.88
C THR A 665 -41.52 -9.15 -24.25
N ASP A 666 -42.10 -8.74 -25.37
CA ASP A 666 -42.27 -7.33 -25.74
C ASP A 666 -43.44 -6.66 -24.98
N ALA A 667 -43.64 -5.36 -25.22
CA ALA A 667 -44.70 -4.55 -24.63
C ALA A 667 -46.13 -5.07 -24.89
N GLU A 668 -46.32 -5.80 -26.01
CA GLU A 668 -47.58 -6.44 -26.37
C GLU A 668 -47.77 -7.82 -25.73
N GLY A 669 -46.75 -8.30 -24.99
CA GLY A 669 -46.72 -9.61 -24.34
C GLY A 669 -46.37 -10.75 -25.29
N ALA A 670 -45.85 -10.47 -26.49
CA ALA A 670 -45.36 -11.50 -27.40
C ALA A 670 -43.96 -11.95 -26.98
N VAL A 671 -43.73 -13.26 -27.00
CA VAL A 671 -42.44 -13.86 -26.63
C VAL A 671 -41.42 -13.62 -27.72
N VAL A 672 -40.34 -12.90 -27.39
CA VAL A 672 -39.24 -12.59 -28.30
C VAL A 672 -38.02 -13.49 -28.08
N ALA A 673 -37.84 -14.00 -26.86
CA ALA A 673 -36.86 -15.04 -26.53
C ALA A 673 -37.45 -16.01 -25.51
N ASP A 674 -37.31 -17.32 -25.72
CA ASP A 674 -37.95 -18.36 -24.90
C ASP A 674 -36.97 -19.48 -24.52
N GLY A 675 -37.29 -20.18 -23.44
CA GLY A 675 -36.59 -21.38 -23.01
C GLY A 675 -35.12 -21.15 -22.66
N ILE A 676 -34.80 -19.97 -22.13
CA ILE A 676 -33.45 -19.57 -21.71
C ILE A 676 -33.18 -20.25 -20.36
N ASP A 677 -32.26 -21.19 -20.34
CA ASP A 677 -31.80 -21.79 -19.09
C ASP A 677 -30.85 -20.79 -18.40
N VAL A 678 -31.15 -20.43 -17.15
CA VAL A 678 -30.27 -19.60 -16.32
C VAL A 678 -29.76 -20.41 -15.14
N ALA A 679 -28.52 -20.14 -14.74
CA ALA A 679 -27.87 -20.77 -13.60
C ALA A 679 -27.37 -19.71 -12.61
N PRO A 680 -27.25 -20.04 -11.32
CA PRO A 680 -26.75 -19.14 -10.28
C PRO A 680 -25.38 -18.54 -10.65
N GLY A 681 -25.28 -17.21 -10.64
CA GLY A 681 -24.06 -16.46 -10.91
C GLY A 681 -23.63 -16.41 -12.39
N GLU A 682 -24.22 -17.23 -13.27
CA GLU A 682 -23.87 -17.25 -14.68
C GLU A 682 -24.57 -16.14 -15.47
N ARG A 683 -23.83 -15.52 -16.41
CA ARG A 683 -24.36 -14.51 -17.33
C ARG A 683 -24.84 -15.17 -18.62
N THR A 684 -26.16 -15.28 -18.77
CA THR A 684 -26.77 -15.83 -19.98
C THR A 684 -27.11 -14.70 -20.95
N ILE A 685 -26.44 -14.67 -22.10
CA ILE A 685 -26.63 -13.60 -23.10
C ILE A 685 -27.87 -13.85 -23.95
N VAL A 686 -28.77 -12.87 -23.98
CA VAL A 686 -30.01 -12.89 -24.77
C VAL A 686 -29.97 -11.73 -25.78
N PRO A 687 -29.78 -12.00 -27.09
CA PRO A 687 -29.84 -10.96 -28.11
C PRO A 687 -31.28 -10.52 -28.34
N LEU A 688 -31.52 -9.21 -28.32
CA LEU A 688 -32.83 -8.61 -28.62
C LEU A 688 -32.70 -7.70 -29.84
N ASP A 689 -33.61 -7.86 -30.80
CA ASP A 689 -33.79 -6.91 -31.91
C ASP A 689 -34.53 -5.66 -31.38
N LEU A 690 -34.05 -4.49 -31.76
CA LEU A 690 -34.58 -3.20 -31.34
C LEU A 690 -35.06 -2.38 -32.54
N ALA A 691 -36.20 -1.73 -32.37
CA ALA A 691 -36.65 -0.67 -33.27
C ALA A 691 -36.08 0.68 -32.82
N ARG A 692 -36.03 1.66 -33.74
CA ARG A 692 -35.69 3.03 -33.40
C ARG A 692 -36.66 3.61 -32.36
N GLY A 693 -36.16 4.37 -31.39
CA GLY A 693 -36.94 4.98 -30.30
C GLY A 693 -37.06 4.04 -29.10
N ALA A 694 -38.12 4.21 -28.30
CA ALA A 694 -38.34 3.41 -27.12
C ALA A 694 -38.77 1.97 -27.45
N ASN A 695 -38.12 1.00 -26.82
CA ASN A 695 -38.43 -0.42 -26.84
C ASN A 695 -38.64 -0.87 -25.40
N GLU A 696 -39.72 -1.59 -25.13
CA GLU A 696 -40.05 -2.09 -23.81
C GLU A 696 -40.16 -3.62 -23.86
N PHE A 697 -39.44 -4.28 -22.96
CA PHE A 697 -39.50 -5.72 -22.78
C PHE A 697 -39.62 -6.05 -21.29
N THR A 698 -40.06 -7.27 -20.99
CA THR A 698 -40.04 -7.84 -19.64
C THR A 698 -39.30 -9.17 -19.70
N ALA A 699 -38.23 -9.31 -18.91
CA ALA A 699 -37.58 -10.60 -18.68
C ALA A 699 -38.18 -11.26 -17.45
N ARG A 700 -38.59 -12.51 -17.59
CA ARG A 700 -39.32 -13.28 -16.59
C ARG A 700 -38.63 -14.61 -16.33
N LEU A 701 -38.17 -14.82 -15.11
CA LEU A 701 -37.60 -16.07 -14.61
C LEU A 701 -38.66 -16.88 -13.86
N VAL A 702 -38.78 -18.17 -14.17
CA VAL A 702 -39.43 -19.16 -13.31
C VAL A 702 -38.34 -19.99 -12.65
N PRO A 703 -38.14 -19.90 -11.32
CA PRO A 703 -37.20 -20.75 -10.59
C PRO A 703 -37.56 -22.23 -10.73
N ASP A 704 -36.56 -23.08 -10.91
CA ASP A 704 -36.74 -24.54 -10.84
C ASP A 704 -36.96 -24.98 -9.38
N GLU A 705 -37.79 -26.00 -9.14
CA GLU A 705 -38.00 -26.53 -7.78
C GLU A 705 -36.72 -27.16 -7.19
N GLU A 706 -35.86 -27.73 -8.04
CA GLU A 706 -34.58 -28.32 -7.64
C GLU A 706 -33.46 -27.28 -7.81
N GLN A 707 -32.76 -26.98 -6.71
CA GLN A 707 -31.62 -26.06 -6.66
C GLN A 707 -30.38 -26.82 -6.17
N PRO A 708 -29.57 -27.43 -7.06
CA PRO A 708 -28.48 -28.32 -6.67
C PRO A 708 -27.34 -27.65 -5.88
N HIS A 709 -27.22 -26.33 -5.95
CA HIS A 709 -26.21 -25.55 -5.24
C HIS A 709 -26.63 -25.16 -3.81
N PHE A 710 -27.90 -25.33 -3.46
CA PHE A 710 -28.38 -25.06 -2.12
C PHE A 710 -27.80 -26.04 -1.12
N GLY A 711 -27.43 -25.52 0.05
CA GLY A 711 -27.10 -26.36 1.20
C GLY A 711 -28.31 -27.20 1.63
N GLU A 712 -28.07 -28.22 2.46
CA GLU A 712 -29.12 -29.16 2.93
C GLU A 712 -30.32 -28.47 3.62
N ARG A 713 -30.16 -27.20 4.02
CA ARG A 713 -31.13 -26.39 4.76
C ARG A 713 -31.53 -25.09 4.04
N GLU A 714 -31.06 -24.88 2.82
CA GLU A 714 -31.50 -23.76 1.99
C GLU A 714 -32.71 -24.17 1.16
N GLU A 715 -33.75 -23.35 1.18
CA GLU A 715 -34.98 -23.57 0.43
C GLU A 715 -35.35 -22.31 -0.35
N LEU A 716 -36.02 -22.47 -1.50
CA LEU A 716 -36.55 -21.32 -2.22
C LEU A 716 -37.65 -20.66 -1.39
N GLU A 717 -37.56 -19.34 -1.20
CA GLU A 717 -38.64 -18.58 -0.57
C GLU A 717 -39.94 -18.67 -1.38
N SER A 718 -39.81 -18.71 -2.71
CA SER A 718 -40.93 -18.86 -3.64
C SER A 718 -40.46 -19.45 -4.97
N THR A 719 -41.36 -20.16 -5.65
CA THR A 719 -41.23 -20.54 -7.08
C THR A 719 -42.07 -19.63 -7.98
N ASP A 720 -42.67 -18.58 -7.39
CA ASP A 720 -43.36 -17.57 -8.16
C ASP A 720 -42.37 -16.88 -9.11
N PRO A 721 -42.84 -16.49 -10.31
CA PRO A 721 -41.98 -15.86 -11.31
C PRO A 721 -41.41 -14.53 -10.82
N VAL A 722 -40.15 -14.28 -11.14
CA VAL A 722 -39.47 -13.00 -10.94
C VAL A 722 -39.40 -12.27 -12.27
N GLU A 723 -39.77 -10.99 -12.29
CA GLU A 723 -39.82 -10.17 -13.49
C GLU A 723 -38.94 -8.93 -13.33
N ILE A 724 -38.26 -8.55 -14.40
CA ILE A 724 -37.58 -7.26 -14.53
C ILE A 724 -37.99 -6.57 -15.83
N ASP A 725 -38.19 -5.27 -15.76
CA ASP A 725 -38.47 -4.44 -16.92
C ASP A 725 -37.17 -4.03 -17.64
N LEU A 726 -37.19 -4.13 -18.95
CA LEU A 726 -36.09 -3.80 -19.84
C LEU A 726 -36.54 -2.74 -20.86
N SER A 727 -36.27 -1.48 -20.55
CA SER A 727 -36.50 -0.35 -21.46
C SER A 727 -35.19 0.04 -22.18
N PHE A 728 -35.25 0.17 -23.49
CA PHE A 728 -34.13 0.61 -24.34
C PHE A 728 -34.56 1.74 -25.28
N ASP A 729 -33.84 2.86 -25.27
CA ASP A 729 -34.02 3.94 -26.25
C ASP A 729 -32.96 3.86 -27.35
N VAL A 730 -33.40 3.82 -28.61
CA VAL A 730 -32.53 3.66 -29.78
C VAL A 730 -32.45 4.96 -30.58
N ARG A 731 -31.28 5.59 -30.58
CA ARG A 731 -30.99 6.82 -31.35
C ARG A 731 -29.54 6.85 -31.83
N SER A 732 -29.30 7.54 -32.93
CA SER A 732 -27.97 7.77 -33.49
C SER A 732 -27.85 9.21 -33.99
N TYR A 733 -26.62 9.73 -33.95
CA TYR A 733 -26.25 11.06 -34.44
C TYR A 733 -25.07 10.91 -35.41
N GLY A 734 -25.25 11.39 -36.64
CA GLY A 734 -24.32 11.10 -37.74
C GLY A 734 -24.11 9.61 -37.99
N GLU A 735 -23.01 9.31 -38.67
CA GLU A 735 -22.58 7.96 -39.07
C GLU A 735 -21.23 7.63 -38.41
N PRO A 736 -20.86 6.33 -38.30
CA PRO A 736 -19.50 5.90 -37.96
C PRO A 736 -18.44 6.62 -38.82
N GLY A 737 -17.33 7.04 -38.21
CA GLY A 737 -16.29 7.80 -38.90
C GLY A 737 -16.57 9.31 -39.01
N GLN A 738 -17.53 9.84 -38.25
CA GLN A 738 -17.80 11.28 -38.12
C GLN A 738 -17.56 11.79 -36.69
N ALA A 739 -17.43 13.12 -36.56
CA ALA A 739 -17.32 13.83 -35.29
C ALA A 739 -18.67 14.45 -34.87
N ILE A 740 -19.16 14.04 -33.70
CA ILE A 740 -20.30 14.64 -32.99
C ILE A 740 -19.79 15.84 -32.18
N ARG A 741 -20.39 17.01 -32.38
CA ARG A 741 -20.09 18.23 -31.63
C ARG A 741 -20.86 18.28 -30.32
N VAL A 742 -20.15 18.60 -29.25
CA VAL A 742 -20.69 18.76 -27.89
C VAL A 742 -20.20 20.08 -27.33
N ALA A 743 -21.07 20.81 -26.64
CA ALA A 743 -20.74 22.13 -26.07
C ALA A 743 -21.19 22.23 -24.60
N PRO A 744 -20.60 23.12 -23.79
CA PRO A 744 -21.01 23.32 -22.40
C PRO A 744 -22.49 23.71 -22.22
N ASP A 745 -23.06 24.40 -23.21
CA ASP A 745 -24.47 24.77 -23.30
C ASP A 745 -25.24 23.99 -24.38
N GLY A 746 -24.70 22.83 -24.80
CA GLY A 746 -25.36 21.89 -25.69
C GLY A 746 -26.66 21.33 -25.13
N ASP A 747 -27.52 20.86 -26.02
CA ASP A 747 -28.89 20.42 -25.68
C ASP A 747 -29.11 18.95 -26.10
N ALA A 748 -29.89 18.20 -25.31
CA ALA A 748 -30.24 16.81 -25.63
C ALA A 748 -31.04 16.65 -26.94
N GLY A 749 -31.67 17.74 -27.39
CA GLY A 749 -32.35 17.86 -28.68
C GLY A 749 -31.48 18.38 -29.82
N GLY A 750 -30.19 18.66 -29.58
CA GLY A 750 -29.20 18.95 -30.63
C GLY A 750 -29.06 17.78 -31.61
N ASP A 751 -28.45 18.03 -32.77
CA ASP A 751 -28.20 16.99 -33.78
C ASP A 751 -26.73 16.63 -33.94
N GLY A 752 -25.87 17.16 -33.05
CA GLY A 752 -24.44 16.87 -33.00
C GLY A 752 -23.61 17.65 -34.03
N THR A 753 -24.20 18.70 -34.62
CA THR A 753 -23.55 19.62 -35.55
C THR A 753 -22.97 20.83 -34.80
N ALA A 754 -22.07 21.60 -35.42
CA ALA A 754 -21.51 22.80 -34.79
C ALA A 754 -22.56 23.89 -34.50
N ASP A 755 -23.64 23.95 -35.29
CA ASP A 755 -24.74 24.91 -35.10
C ASP A 755 -25.77 24.45 -34.05
N ALA A 756 -25.83 23.14 -33.76
CA ALA A 756 -26.73 22.53 -32.79
C ALA A 756 -26.03 21.37 -32.04
N PRO A 757 -25.02 21.70 -31.20
CA PRO A 757 -24.24 20.71 -30.48
C PRO A 757 -25.10 19.95 -29.45
N LEU A 758 -24.73 18.71 -29.18
CA LEU A 758 -25.34 17.89 -28.14
C LEU A 758 -24.82 18.28 -26.76
N ASP A 759 -25.57 17.94 -25.71
CA ASP A 759 -25.00 17.82 -24.38
C ASP A 759 -24.16 16.54 -24.25
N LEU A 760 -23.26 16.53 -23.26
CA LEU A 760 -22.30 15.44 -23.04
C LEU A 760 -22.96 14.09 -22.73
N HIS A 761 -24.01 14.06 -21.91
CA HIS A 761 -24.67 12.80 -21.53
C HIS A 761 -25.34 12.17 -22.75
N THR A 762 -26.05 12.98 -23.55
CA THR A 762 -26.70 12.49 -24.77
C THR A 762 -25.68 12.00 -25.80
N ALA A 763 -24.59 12.73 -26.02
CA ALA A 763 -23.58 12.30 -26.98
C ALA A 763 -22.93 10.96 -26.60
N VAL A 764 -22.57 10.78 -25.33
CA VAL A 764 -21.99 9.52 -24.82
C VAL A 764 -23.00 8.37 -24.88
N ALA A 765 -24.26 8.62 -24.56
CA ALA A 765 -25.31 7.61 -24.54
C ALA A 765 -25.58 6.94 -25.90
N TYR A 766 -25.25 7.62 -27.00
CA TYR A 766 -25.58 7.23 -28.38
C TYR A 766 -24.39 7.22 -29.35
N ALA A 767 -23.16 7.35 -28.85
CA ALA A 767 -21.96 7.28 -29.68
C ALA A 767 -21.81 5.88 -30.31
N GLN A 768 -21.38 5.86 -31.58
CA GLN A 768 -21.18 4.64 -32.37
C GLN A 768 -19.69 4.28 -32.49
N PRO A 769 -19.33 2.99 -32.61
CA PRO A 769 -17.96 2.57 -32.91
C PRO A 769 -17.32 3.36 -34.05
N GLY A 770 -16.13 3.91 -33.83
CA GLY A 770 -15.39 4.72 -34.80
C GLY A 770 -15.83 6.18 -34.91
N GLN A 771 -16.73 6.67 -34.05
CA GLN A 771 -17.04 8.09 -33.94
C GLN A 771 -16.11 8.81 -32.95
N GLN A 772 -15.99 10.12 -33.16
CA GLN A 772 -15.43 11.05 -32.19
C GLN A 772 -16.57 11.86 -31.55
N VAL A 773 -16.60 11.93 -30.24
CA VAL A 773 -17.36 12.90 -29.45
C VAL A 773 -16.40 14.04 -29.14
N VAL A 774 -16.52 15.14 -29.88
CA VAL A 774 -15.61 16.29 -29.82
C VAL A 774 -16.23 17.38 -28.97
N LEU A 775 -15.59 17.65 -27.82
CA LEU A 775 -16.00 18.65 -26.85
C LEU A 775 -15.43 20.02 -27.23
N ASP A 776 -16.30 20.99 -27.41
CA ASP A 776 -15.90 22.39 -27.51
C ASP A 776 -15.19 22.81 -26.22
N GLY A 777 -14.12 23.60 -26.36
CA GLY A 777 -13.38 24.13 -25.22
C GLY A 777 -14.27 24.95 -24.29
N GLY A 778 -14.14 24.72 -22.98
CA GLY A 778 -14.98 25.35 -21.97
C GLY A 778 -15.20 24.45 -20.75
N THR A 779 -15.97 24.95 -19.78
CA THR A 779 -16.25 24.22 -18.54
C THR A 779 -17.63 23.57 -18.55
N TYR A 780 -17.66 22.24 -18.47
CA TYR A 780 -18.84 21.41 -18.32
C TYR A 780 -19.13 21.18 -16.83
N ARG A 781 -20.39 21.37 -16.41
CA ARG A 781 -20.83 21.21 -15.00
C ARG A 781 -21.95 20.18 -14.90
N PRO A 782 -21.63 18.88 -15.00
CA PRO A 782 -22.63 17.84 -14.87
C PRO A 782 -23.20 17.80 -13.43
N GLN A 783 -24.47 17.46 -13.31
CA GLN A 783 -25.14 17.26 -12.01
C GLN A 783 -25.11 15.79 -11.56
N GLU A 784 -24.71 14.89 -12.45
CA GLU A 784 -24.58 13.45 -12.23
C GLU A 784 -23.43 12.88 -13.07
N ALA A 785 -22.98 11.66 -12.75
CA ALA A 785 -21.93 10.99 -13.48
C ALA A 785 -22.26 10.76 -14.96
N ILE A 786 -21.26 10.87 -15.82
CA ILE A 786 -21.32 10.48 -17.23
C ILE A 786 -21.03 8.98 -17.30
N VAL A 787 -22.08 8.17 -17.50
CA VAL A 787 -21.96 6.71 -17.48
C VAL A 787 -21.88 6.17 -18.91
N VAL A 788 -20.74 5.58 -19.26
CA VAL A 788 -20.62 4.69 -20.41
C VAL A 788 -21.03 3.30 -19.94
N GLY A 789 -22.30 2.96 -20.06
CA GLY A 789 -22.83 1.69 -19.56
C GLY A 789 -22.34 0.47 -20.35
N ARG A 790 -22.33 -0.71 -19.71
CA ARG A 790 -21.96 -1.98 -20.38
C ARG A 790 -22.77 -2.20 -21.65
N GLY A 791 -22.11 -2.65 -22.70
CA GLY A 791 -22.69 -2.82 -24.03
C GLY A 791 -22.60 -1.57 -24.91
N ARG A 792 -22.22 -0.39 -24.38
CA ARG A 792 -21.78 0.75 -25.20
C ARG A 792 -20.29 0.62 -25.47
N ASP A 793 -19.97 -0.27 -26.40
CA ASP A 793 -18.60 -0.63 -26.68
C ASP A 793 -18.19 -0.08 -28.05
N GLY A 794 -16.95 0.37 -28.16
CA GLY A 794 -16.27 0.45 -29.45
C GLY A 794 -15.85 -0.94 -29.92
N THR A 795 -14.96 -0.98 -30.90
CA THR A 795 -14.26 -2.21 -31.27
C THR A 795 -12.76 -1.95 -31.37
N ALA A 796 -11.94 -2.99 -31.35
CA ALA A 796 -10.49 -2.84 -31.52
C ALA A 796 -10.10 -2.07 -32.80
N ASP A 797 -10.85 -2.23 -33.89
CA ASP A 797 -10.60 -1.54 -35.17
C ASP A 797 -11.32 -0.18 -35.29
N ALA A 798 -12.30 0.08 -34.42
CA ALA A 798 -13.12 1.29 -34.44
C ALA A 798 -13.49 1.69 -33.01
N PRO A 799 -12.52 2.18 -32.21
CA PRO A 799 -12.80 2.68 -30.87
C PRO A 799 -13.70 3.91 -30.92
N ILE A 800 -14.42 4.17 -29.83
CA ILE A 800 -15.16 5.43 -29.67
C ILE A 800 -14.25 6.42 -28.96
N THR A 801 -14.05 7.61 -29.53
CA THR A 801 -13.16 8.62 -28.95
C THR A 801 -13.95 9.73 -28.30
N LEU A 802 -13.72 10.02 -27.01
CA LEU A 802 -14.22 11.21 -26.32
C LEU A 802 -13.04 12.17 -26.13
N MET A 803 -13.09 13.34 -26.77
CA MET A 803 -11.92 14.23 -26.82
C MET A 803 -12.27 15.71 -26.77
N SER A 804 -11.33 16.54 -26.30
CA SER A 804 -11.39 17.98 -26.57
C SER A 804 -11.19 18.27 -28.07
N GLU A 805 -11.83 19.34 -28.56
CA GLU A 805 -11.50 19.92 -29.87
C GLU A 805 -10.03 20.33 -29.91
N PRO A 806 -9.23 19.85 -30.88
CA PRO A 806 -7.79 20.10 -30.91
C PRO A 806 -7.42 21.58 -30.82
N GLY A 807 -6.51 21.89 -29.90
CA GLY A 807 -6.06 23.27 -29.62
C GLY A 807 -6.96 24.05 -28.67
N SER A 808 -8.01 23.43 -28.15
CA SER A 808 -8.83 23.91 -27.03
C SER A 808 -8.96 22.81 -25.97
N ARG A 809 -9.35 23.16 -24.74
CA ARG A 809 -9.46 22.19 -23.64
C ARG A 809 -10.84 22.21 -23.01
N ALA A 810 -11.46 21.04 -22.91
CA ALA A 810 -12.68 20.83 -22.15
C ALA A 810 -12.34 20.51 -20.68
N VAL A 811 -12.99 21.22 -19.77
CA VAL A 811 -12.85 21.07 -18.32
C VAL A 811 -14.15 20.51 -17.75
N LEU A 812 -14.07 19.34 -17.12
CA LEU A 812 -15.19 18.73 -16.40
C LEU A 812 -15.12 19.12 -14.93
N ASP A 813 -15.93 20.11 -14.54
CA ASP A 813 -16.07 20.59 -13.16
C ASP A 813 -17.19 19.82 -12.44
N LEU A 814 -16.78 18.88 -11.59
CA LEU A 814 -17.65 17.93 -10.90
C LEU A 814 -18.22 18.45 -9.58
N SER A 815 -18.04 19.74 -9.27
CA SER A 815 -18.49 20.30 -7.99
C SER A 815 -20.01 20.22 -7.78
N GLU A 816 -20.78 20.11 -8.87
CA GLU A 816 -22.24 19.94 -8.85
C GLU A 816 -22.69 18.48 -9.01
N SER A 817 -21.77 17.53 -9.26
CA SER A 817 -22.11 16.13 -9.47
C SER A 817 -22.15 15.33 -8.18
N ALA A 818 -23.34 14.84 -7.82
CA ALA A 818 -23.54 14.03 -6.61
C ALA A 818 -23.06 12.57 -6.77
N SER A 819 -22.85 12.11 -8.01
CA SER A 819 -22.52 10.71 -8.32
C SER A 819 -21.13 10.51 -8.95
N GLY A 820 -20.29 11.55 -9.02
CA GLY A 820 -18.91 11.47 -9.53
C GLY A 820 -18.76 11.99 -10.96
N GLY A 821 -17.66 11.64 -11.62
CA GLY A 821 -17.37 12.10 -12.98
C GLY A 821 -17.73 11.07 -14.03
N ILE A 822 -16.73 10.50 -14.70
CA ILE A 822 -16.95 9.52 -15.76
C ILE A 822 -16.90 8.10 -15.16
N TRP A 823 -17.94 7.31 -15.42
CA TRP A 823 -17.93 5.87 -15.16
C TRP A 823 -17.88 5.10 -16.47
N LEU A 824 -16.69 4.66 -16.84
CA LEU A 824 -16.38 3.98 -18.10
C LEU A 824 -16.51 2.47 -17.96
N ARG A 825 -17.72 1.93 -18.15
CA ARG A 825 -18.00 0.47 -18.08
C ARG A 825 -18.01 -0.21 -19.45
N GLY A 826 -18.07 0.58 -20.52
CA GLY A 826 -17.96 0.08 -21.90
C GLY A 826 -16.51 -0.21 -22.28
N ASP A 827 -16.36 -0.95 -23.37
CA ASP A 827 -15.08 -1.43 -23.88
C ASP A 827 -14.61 -0.62 -25.09
N HIS A 828 -13.30 -0.60 -25.34
CA HIS A 828 -12.71 0.02 -26.53
C HIS A 828 -13.04 1.52 -26.71
N TRP A 829 -13.08 2.28 -25.62
CA TRP A 829 -13.12 3.74 -25.65
C TRP A 829 -11.72 4.35 -25.61
N HIS A 830 -11.58 5.52 -26.20
CA HIS A 830 -10.40 6.37 -26.10
C HIS A 830 -10.80 7.74 -25.55
N LEU A 831 -10.48 8.01 -24.28
CA LEU A 831 -10.62 9.33 -23.68
C LEU A 831 -9.33 10.11 -23.93
N TYR A 832 -9.42 11.29 -24.53
CA TYR A 832 -8.25 12.03 -25.01
C TYR A 832 -8.31 13.53 -24.68
N ASP A 833 -7.27 14.05 -24.02
CA ASP A 833 -7.04 15.50 -23.82
C ASP A 833 -8.15 16.20 -23.02
N LEU A 834 -8.44 15.75 -21.80
CA LEU A 834 -9.48 16.32 -20.91
C LEU A 834 -8.89 16.81 -19.59
N GLU A 835 -9.53 17.79 -18.96
CA GLU A 835 -9.30 18.16 -17.56
C GLU A 835 -10.52 17.74 -16.73
N ILE A 836 -10.32 17.09 -15.58
CA ILE A 836 -11.39 16.62 -14.67
C ILE A 836 -11.09 17.09 -13.25
N THR A 837 -12.03 17.81 -12.62
CA THR A 837 -11.76 18.44 -11.33
C THR A 837 -12.94 18.57 -10.39
N ARG A 838 -12.65 18.70 -9.08
CA ARG A 838 -13.59 19.06 -8.01
C ARG A 838 -14.72 18.07 -7.77
N SER A 839 -14.45 16.77 -7.89
CA SER A 839 -15.40 15.75 -7.45
C SER A 839 -15.73 15.89 -5.94
N GLN A 840 -16.96 15.54 -5.57
CA GLN A 840 -17.39 15.55 -4.17
C GLN A 840 -16.81 14.35 -3.39
N GLY A 841 -16.86 14.42 -2.05
CA GLY A 841 -16.26 13.42 -1.15
C GLY A 841 -16.61 11.97 -1.47
N TYR A 842 -15.57 11.15 -1.67
CA TYR A 842 -15.68 9.73 -2.03
C TYR A 842 -16.46 9.47 -3.33
N LYS A 843 -16.40 10.43 -4.26
CA LYS A 843 -16.94 10.29 -5.61
C LYS A 843 -15.79 10.32 -6.60
N LYS A 844 -15.63 9.20 -7.31
CA LYS A 844 -14.55 9.04 -8.28
C LYS A 844 -14.73 9.99 -9.47
N PRO A 845 -13.74 10.82 -9.80
CA PRO A 845 -13.75 11.66 -10.99
C PRO A 845 -13.64 10.86 -12.29
N LEU A 846 -12.84 9.80 -12.34
CA LEU A 846 -12.77 8.88 -13.47
C LEU A 846 -12.62 7.43 -12.97
N HIS A 847 -13.65 6.61 -13.22
CA HIS A 847 -13.68 5.20 -12.84
C HIS A 847 -13.82 4.32 -14.09
N VAL A 848 -12.78 3.54 -14.39
CA VAL A 848 -12.74 2.59 -15.49
C VAL A 848 -13.10 1.18 -14.98
N GLY A 849 -14.25 0.68 -15.43
CA GLY A 849 -14.76 -0.67 -15.14
C GLY A 849 -14.88 -1.57 -16.37
N GLY A 850 -14.65 -1.04 -17.58
CA GLY A 850 -14.63 -1.80 -18.83
C GLY A 850 -13.23 -2.32 -19.23
N HIS A 851 -13.15 -2.89 -20.42
CA HIS A 851 -11.94 -3.52 -20.98
C HIS A 851 -11.40 -2.77 -22.19
N HIS A 852 -10.09 -2.91 -22.45
CA HIS A 852 -9.46 -2.40 -23.67
C HIS A 852 -9.63 -0.90 -23.94
N ASN A 853 -9.81 -0.09 -22.89
CA ASN A 853 -9.93 1.35 -22.99
C ASN A 853 -8.55 2.03 -22.97
N VAL A 854 -8.46 3.19 -23.62
CA VAL A 854 -7.30 4.08 -23.62
C VAL A 854 -7.69 5.39 -22.94
N ILE A 855 -6.95 5.75 -21.90
CA ILE A 855 -7.10 6.99 -21.14
C ILE A 855 -5.84 7.80 -21.37
N GLU A 856 -5.91 8.78 -22.27
CA GLU A 856 -4.73 9.47 -22.77
C GLU A 856 -4.83 10.99 -22.56
N ARG A 857 -3.73 11.61 -22.09
CA ARG A 857 -3.67 13.07 -21.87
C ARG A 857 -4.81 13.60 -20.98
N ILE A 858 -5.16 12.84 -19.96
CA ILE A 858 -6.13 13.27 -18.96
C ILE A 858 -5.39 13.93 -17.81
N GLU A 859 -5.84 15.12 -17.41
CA GLU A 859 -5.41 15.76 -16.17
C GLU A 859 -6.55 15.69 -15.16
N SER A 860 -6.33 14.99 -14.06
CA SER A 860 -7.32 14.81 -13.01
C SER A 860 -6.85 15.44 -11.71
N HIS A 861 -7.51 16.51 -11.26
CA HIS A 861 -7.02 17.23 -10.09
C HIS A 861 -8.06 17.81 -9.13
N HIS A 862 -7.65 18.05 -7.89
CA HIS A 862 -8.50 18.67 -6.86
C HIS A 862 -9.82 17.91 -6.63
N ASN A 863 -9.80 16.60 -6.77
CA ASN A 863 -10.94 15.72 -6.55
C ASN A 863 -10.94 15.17 -5.13
N GLN A 864 -12.11 14.81 -4.58
CA GLN A 864 -12.20 14.27 -3.22
C GLN A 864 -12.24 12.74 -3.17
N ASP A 865 -11.49 12.10 -4.07
CA ASP A 865 -11.27 10.65 -4.23
C ASP A 865 -10.08 10.43 -5.19
N THR A 866 -9.66 9.18 -5.43
CA THR A 866 -8.59 8.83 -6.39
C THR A 866 -8.84 9.44 -7.78
N GLY A 867 -7.84 10.08 -8.37
CA GLY A 867 -7.98 10.81 -9.63
C GLY A 867 -8.35 9.93 -10.83
N ILE A 868 -7.65 8.81 -11.05
CA ILE A 868 -8.02 7.85 -12.09
C ILE A 868 -7.97 6.45 -11.50
N GLN A 869 -9.12 5.78 -11.42
CA GLN A 869 -9.21 4.44 -10.86
C GLN A 869 -9.68 3.39 -11.87
N ILE A 870 -8.97 2.27 -11.95
CA ILE A 870 -9.34 1.05 -12.67
C ILE A 870 -9.72 -0.01 -11.63
N SER A 871 -11.00 -0.36 -11.57
CA SER A 871 -11.52 -1.43 -10.69
C SER A 871 -12.92 -1.84 -11.11
N GLY A 872 -13.28 -3.11 -10.91
CA GLY A 872 -14.66 -3.59 -11.04
C GLY A 872 -15.49 -3.33 -9.78
N LEU A 873 -16.62 -3.99 -9.67
CA LEU A 873 -17.38 -4.07 -8.42
C LEU A 873 -16.92 -5.29 -7.61
N SER A 874 -16.94 -5.22 -6.28
CA SER A 874 -16.59 -6.35 -5.41
C SER A 874 -17.55 -7.53 -5.53
N THR A 875 -18.76 -7.30 -6.05
CA THR A 875 -19.77 -8.33 -6.34
C THR A 875 -19.62 -8.95 -7.72
N GLU A 876 -18.75 -8.39 -8.57
CA GLU A 876 -18.48 -8.94 -9.90
C GLU A 876 -17.43 -10.05 -9.80
N PRO A 877 -17.61 -11.17 -10.52
CA PRO A 877 -16.63 -12.23 -10.55
C PRO A 877 -15.35 -11.77 -11.30
N PRO A 878 -14.18 -12.39 -11.02
CA PRO A 878 -12.89 -11.94 -11.55
C PRO A 878 -12.82 -11.78 -13.08
N GLU A 879 -13.57 -12.56 -13.85
CA GLU A 879 -13.64 -12.44 -15.31
C GLU A 879 -14.26 -11.13 -15.81
N MET A 880 -15.01 -10.43 -14.97
CA MET A 880 -15.60 -9.12 -15.29
C MET A 880 -14.73 -7.95 -14.85
N TRP A 881 -13.61 -8.21 -14.16
CA TRP A 881 -12.73 -7.16 -13.70
C TRP A 881 -12.03 -6.47 -14.90
N PRO A 882 -11.98 -5.11 -14.89
CA PRO A 882 -11.44 -4.32 -15.99
C PRO A 882 -10.03 -4.78 -16.35
N SER A 883 -9.82 -5.08 -17.63
CA SER A 883 -8.60 -5.71 -18.13
C SER A 883 -8.13 -5.03 -19.40
N HIS A 884 -6.83 -5.07 -19.66
CA HIS A 884 -6.23 -4.57 -20.89
C HIS A 884 -6.47 -3.08 -21.17
N ASN A 885 -6.71 -2.28 -20.12
CA ASN A 885 -6.80 -0.82 -20.25
C ASN A 885 -5.39 -0.19 -20.23
N VAL A 886 -5.24 0.93 -20.93
CA VAL A 886 -4.00 1.69 -20.99
C VAL A 886 -4.26 3.11 -20.52
N VAL A 887 -3.56 3.55 -19.49
CA VAL A 887 -3.44 4.97 -19.14
C VAL A 887 -2.12 5.48 -19.72
N LEU A 888 -2.18 6.56 -20.48
CA LEU A 888 -1.07 7.05 -21.30
C LEU A 888 -0.94 8.56 -21.11
N SER A 889 0.29 9.07 -20.93
CA SER A 889 0.57 10.50 -21.03
C SER A 889 -0.37 11.37 -20.18
N SER A 890 -0.75 10.91 -18.98
CA SER A 890 -1.79 11.51 -18.14
C SER A 890 -1.21 12.00 -16.81
N GLU A 891 -1.86 12.99 -16.21
CA GLU A 891 -1.43 13.66 -14.99
C GLU A 891 -2.53 13.61 -13.93
N SER A 892 -2.17 13.34 -12.68
CA SER A 892 -3.14 13.28 -11.58
C SER A 892 -2.56 13.90 -10.31
N HIS A 893 -3.22 14.95 -9.79
CA HIS A 893 -2.65 15.74 -8.69
C HIS A 893 -3.63 16.48 -7.79
N ASN A 894 -3.18 16.87 -6.60
CA ASN A 894 -3.98 17.65 -5.63
C ASN A 894 -5.31 16.96 -5.24
N ASN A 895 -5.41 15.63 -5.41
CA ASN A 895 -6.60 14.88 -5.01
C ASN A 895 -6.57 14.61 -3.49
N ARG A 896 -7.71 14.80 -2.83
CA ARG A 896 -7.84 14.73 -1.37
C ARG A 896 -9.26 14.35 -0.92
N ASP A 897 -9.45 13.11 -0.52
CA ASP A 897 -10.69 12.67 0.13
C ASP A 897 -10.87 13.32 1.52
N PRO A 898 -12.09 13.31 2.10
CA PRO A 898 -12.34 13.97 3.37
C PRO A 898 -11.46 13.51 4.55
N LEU A 899 -11.11 12.22 4.62
CA LEU A 899 -10.28 11.65 5.70
C LEU A 899 -8.78 11.65 5.35
N GLY A 900 -8.44 11.77 4.07
CA GLY A 900 -7.08 11.90 3.57
C GLY A 900 -6.32 10.58 3.51
N ASN A 901 -7.01 9.45 3.34
CA ASN A 901 -6.44 8.11 3.37
C ASN A 901 -6.83 7.22 2.17
N ASP A 902 -7.50 7.78 1.16
CA ASP A 902 -8.00 7.02 0.01
C ASP A 902 -7.68 7.68 -1.34
N ALA A 903 -7.44 9.01 -1.39
CA ALA A 903 -7.27 9.74 -2.63
C ALA A 903 -5.85 9.69 -3.20
N ASP A 904 -5.62 8.75 -4.12
CA ASP A 904 -4.39 8.64 -4.91
C ASP A 904 -4.42 9.45 -6.21
N GLY A 905 -3.27 9.52 -6.87
CA GLY A 905 -3.18 9.91 -8.27
C GLY A 905 -3.84 8.87 -9.19
N PHE A 906 -3.30 7.66 -9.20
CA PHE A 906 -3.77 6.52 -9.99
C PHE A 906 -4.00 5.29 -9.12
N GLY A 907 -5.18 4.67 -9.24
CA GLY A 907 -5.51 3.43 -8.53
C GLY A 907 -5.84 2.28 -9.47
N VAL A 908 -5.02 1.23 -9.52
CA VAL A 908 -5.36 -0.03 -10.24
C VAL A 908 -5.43 -1.13 -9.19
N LYS A 909 -6.52 -1.11 -8.43
CA LYS A 909 -6.63 -1.76 -7.12
C LYS A 909 -7.95 -2.50 -6.94
N LEU A 910 -8.02 -3.31 -5.87
CA LEU A 910 -9.18 -4.08 -5.41
C LEU A 910 -9.60 -5.21 -6.35
N THR A 911 -10.29 -4.86 -7.44
CA THR A 911 -10.94 -5.78 -8.39
C THR A 911 -10.48 -5.44 -9.80
N ALA A 912 -9.18 -5.36 -9.99
CA ALA A 912 -8.56 -5.06 -11.28
C ALA A 912 -8.14 -6.36 -11.99
N GLY A 913 -8.54 -6.48 -13.25
CA GLY A 913 -8.19 -7.63 -14.08
C GLY A 913 -6.77 -7.51 -14.66
N LYS A 914 -6.44 -8.40 -15.60
CA LYS A 914 -5.08 -8.54 -16.12
C LYS A 914 -4.73 -7.51 -17.19
N GLY A 915 -3.43 -7.24 -17.34
CA GLY A 915 -2.88 -6.55 -18.51
C GLY A 915 -3.20 -5.06 -18.55
N ASN A 916 -3.57 -4.46 -17.43
CA ASN A 916 -3.68 -3.01 -17.31
C ASN A 916 -2.27 -2.40 -17.27
N VAL A 917 -2.09 -1.31 -18.02
CA VAL A 917 -0.80 -0.62 -18.16
C VAL A 917 -1.00 0.87 -17.90
N ILE A 918 -0.09 1.47 -17.13
CA ILE A 918 0.01 2.92 -16.99
C ILE A 918 1.40 3.30 -17.52
N ARG A 919 1.47 4.23 -18.48
CA ARG A 919 2.76 4.71 -19.00
C ARG A 919 2.83 6.19 -19.29
N TYR A 920 4.05 6.73 -19.33
CA TYR A 920 4.31 8.15 -19.59
C TYR A 920 3.49 9.11 -18.71
N SER A 921 3.13 8.69 -17.50
CA SER A 921 2.17 9.42 -16.66
C SER A 921 2.83 10.00 -15.42
N ILE A 922 2.24 11.05 -14.87
CA ILE A 922 2.77 11.82 -13.74
C ILE A 922 1.72 11.85 -12.62
N ALA A 923 2.09 11.46 -11.40
CA ALA A 923 1.25 11.67 -10.23
C ALA A 923 1.98 12.52 -9.20
N HIS A 924 1.35 13.58 -8.73
CA HIS A 924 1.96 14.41 -7.71
C HIS A 924 1.00 15.11 -6.78
N HIS A 925 1.46 15.44 -5.58
CA HIS A 925 0.66 16.21 -4.63
C HIS A 925 -0.73 15.59 -4.35
N ASN A 926 -0.88 14.27 -4.45
CA ASN A 926 -2.09 13.60 -3.98
C ASN A 926 -1.94 13.32 -2.49
N ILE A 927 -3.01 13.43 -1.71
CA ILE A 927 -2.89 13.36 -0.24
C ILE A 927 -2.43 11.99 0.26
N ASP A 928 -2.79 10.91 -0.43
CA ASP A 928 -2.39 9.54 -0.08
C ASP A 928 -1.19 9.10 -0.92
N ASP A 929 -1.39 8.43 -2.07
CA ASP A 929 -0.28 7.95 -2.91
C ASP A 929 -0.29 8.50 -4.33
N GLY A 930 0.86 8.42 -5.01
CA GLY A 930 0.93 8.64 -6.46
C GLY A 930 0.23 7.51 -7.22
N TRP A 931 0.64 6.27 -6.91
CA TRP A 931 0.05 5.04 -7.44
C TRP A 931 -0.31 4.09 -6.32
N ASP A 932 -1.49 3.50 -6.41
CA ASP A 932 -1.95 2.45 -5.50
C ASP A 932 -2.44 1.20 -6.26
N LEU A 933 -1.73 0.08 -6.06
CA LEU A 933 -2.04 -1.25 -6.60
C LEU A 933 -2.55 -2.21 -5.51
N TYR A 934 -3.18 -1.68 -4.46
CA TYR A 934 -3.64 -2.45 -3.32
C TYR A 934 -4.56 -3.63 -3.71
N ALA A 935 -4.17 -4.82 -3.30
CA ALA A 935 -4.96 -6.04 -3.35
C ALA A 935 -5.47 -6.36 -1.95
N LYS A 936 -6.75 -6.72 -1.86
CA LYS A 936 -7.41 -7.04 -0.59
C LYS A 936 -7.54 -8.55 -0.45
N SER A 937 -7.24 -9.11 0.72
CA SER A 937 -7.34 -10.54 1.00
C SER A 937 -8.72 -11.09 0.69
N THR A 938 -9.80 -10.36 0.98
CA THR A 938 -11.18 -10.83 0.74
C THR A 938 -11.59 -10.89 -0.73
N THR A 939 -10.90 -10.17 -1.62
CA THR A 939 -11.14 -10.25 -3.07
C THR A 939 -10.06 -11.07 -3.77
N GLY A 940 -8.92 -11.26 -3.10
CA GLY A 940 -7.77 -12.00 -3.60
C GLY A 940 -6.84 -11.18 -4.50
N PRO A 941 -5.88 -11.88 -5.14
CA PRO A 941 -4.94 -11.31 -6.10
C PRO A 941 -5.63 -10.55 -7.24
N ILE A 942 -5.13 -9.36 -7.56
CA ILE A 942 -5.50 -8.64 -8.79
C ILE A 942 -4.58 -9.02 -9.95
N GLY A 943 -5.00 -8.71 -11.18
CA GLY A 943 -4.16 -8.95 -12.34
C GLY A 943 -2.86 -8.14 -12.31
N VAL A 944 -1.80 -8.69 -12.92
CA VAL A 944 -0.51 -7.98 -13.05
C VAL A 944 -0.74 -6.62 -13.71
N VAL A 945 -0.28 -5.58 -13.02
CA VAL A 945 -0.25 -4.19 -13.50
C VAL A 945 1.18 -3.83 -13.87
N THR A 946 1.35 -3.19 -15.02
CA THR A 946 2.63 -2.62 -15.44
C THR A 946 2.56 -1.11 -15.36
N VAL A 947 3.45 -0.49 -14.59
CA VAL A 947 3.67 0.96 -14.58
C VAL A 947 5.02 1.21 -15.23
N GLU A 948 5.06 1.97 -16.32
CA GLU A 948 6.31 2.23 -17.03
C GLU A 948 6.51 3.66 -17.53
N ASP A 949 7.77 4.08 -17.67
CA ASP A 949 8.11 5.42 -18.18
C ASP A 949 7.43 6.58 -17.41
N SER A 950 7.17 6.42 -16.10
CA SER A 950 6.26 7.28 -15.32
C SER A 950 6.93 7.92 -14.10
N VAL A 951 6.32 8.96 -13.53
CA VAL A 951 6.93 9.78 -12.47
C VAL A 951 5.99 10.05 -11.29
N ALA A 952 6.44 9.73 -10.07
CA ALA A 952 5.72 10.00 -8.82
C ALA A 952 6.45 11.01 -7.95
N TYR A 953 5.86 12.16 -7.66
CA TYR A 953 6.54 13.12 -6.79
C TYR A 953 5.64 13.90 -5.85
N ALA A 954 6.17 14.29 -4.70
CA ALA A 954 5.45 15.10 -3.72
C ALA A 954 4.06 14.59 -3.31
N ASN A 955 3.76 13.29 -3.44
CA ASN A 955 2.54 12.71 -2.86
C ASN A 955 2.65 12.67 -1.33
N GLY A 956 1.52 12.74 -0.63
CA GLY A 956 1.43 13.06 0.80
C GLY A 956 1.47 14.57 1.12
N TRP A 957 1.57 15.41 0.10
CA TRP A 957 1.53 16.88 0.21
C TRP A 957 0.44 17.42 -0.72
N LEU A 958 -0.11 18.60 -0.40
CA LEU A 958 -1.00 19.34 -1.30
C LEU A 958 -0.34 20.66 -1.67
N GLU A 959 -0.43 21.04 -2.94
CA GLU A 959 0.14 22.29 -3.43
C GLU A 959 -0.56 23.52 -2.82
N ASP A 960 -1.89 23.44 -2.66
CA ASP A 960 -2.73 24.54 -2.19
C ASP A 960 -2.81 24.68 -0.66
N ASP A 961 -2.38 23.67 0.10
CA ASP A 961 -2.41 23.68 1.57
C ASP A 961 -1.23 22.92 2.16
N GLU A 962 -0.04 23.52 2.07
CA GLU A 962 1.23 23.02 2.59
C GLU A 962 1.22 22.76 4.12
N ASN A 963 0.16 23.13 4.85
CA ASN A 963 0.02 22.86 6.29
C ASN A 963 -0.86 21.64 6.60
N LEU A 964 -1.64 21.15 5.62
CA LEU A 964 -2.36 19.88 5.71
C LEU A 964 -1.40 18.74 5.38
N THR A 965 -0.49 18.48 6.30
CA THR A 965 0.57 17.48 6.16
C THR A 965 0.29 16.29 7.07
N ASP A 966 0.80 15.11 6.69
CA ASP A 966 0.81 13.92 7.55
C ASP A 966 -0.55 13.21 7.82
N LEU A 967 -1.54 13.44 6.95
CA LEU A 967 -2.81 12.70 6.98
C LEU A 967 -2.70 11.35 6.25
N GLY A 968 -2.32 11.35 4.98
CA GLY A 968 -2.18 10.14 4.16
C GLY A 968 -0.87 9.39 4.39
N GLU A 969 -0.67 8.31 3.63
CA GLU A 969 0.55 7.51 3.69
C GLU A 969 1.71 8.18 2.97
N GLY A 970 1.47 8.76 1.79
CA GLY A 970 2.46 9.57 1.10
C GLY A 970 3.47 8.80 0.28
N ASN A 971 3.08 7.69 -0.35
CA ASN A 971 3.98 6.88 -1.17
C ASN A 971 4.00 7.36 -2.63
N GLY A 972 5.13 7.21 -3.31
CA GLY A 972 5.21 7.41 -4.76
C GLY A 972 4.50 6.27 -5.49
N PHE A 973 5.06 5.06 -5.39
CA PHE A 973 4.51 3.84 -5.98
C PHE A 973 4.21 2.78 -4.91
N LYS A 974 2.93 2.58 -4.57
CA LYS A 974 2.43 1.49 -3.73
C LYS A 974 2.03 0.30 -4.61
N LEU A 975 2.79 -0.79 -4.54
CA LEU A 975 2.77 -1.90 -5.50
C LEU A 975 2.11 -3.18 -4.98
N GLY A 976 1.26 -3.10 -3.97
CA GLY A 976 0.58 -4.28 -3.43
C GLY A 976 -0.26 -3.99 -2.18
N GLY A 977 -0.75 -5.04 -1.54
CA GLY A 977 -1.56 -4.97 -0.32
C GLY A 977 -1.72 -6.33 0.35
N GLU A 978 -1.85 -6.34 1.68
CA GLU A 978 -2.32 -7.48 2.49
C GLU A 978 -1.65 -8.85 2.25
N SER A 979 -0.38 -8.83 1.85
CA SER A 979 0.37 -10.05 1.50
C SER A 979 -0.21 -10.85 0.35
N MET A 980 -1.08 -10.24 -0.47
CA MET A 980 -1.60 -10.85 -1.69
C MET A 980 -0.55 -10.80 -2.82
N PRO A 981 -0.25 -11.92 -3.49
CA PRO A 981 0.62 -11.94 -4.66
C PRO A 981 -0.02 -11.18 -5.82
N GLY A 982 0.79 -10.50 -6.62
CA GLY A 982 0.31 -9.73 -7.78
C GLY A 982 1.34 -9.60 -8.91
N ALA A 983 2.62 -9.86 -8.61
CA ALA A 983 3.74 -9.81 -9.55
C ALA A 983 3.81 -8.51 -10.38
N HIS A 984 3.39 -7.39 -9.79
CA HIS A 984 3.35 -6.06 -10.42
C HIS A 984 4.73 -5.63 -10.91
N ILE A 985 4.75 -4.89 -12.02
CA ILE A 985 5.98 -4.46 -12.68
C ILE A 985 6.06 -2.94 -12.64
N LEU A 986 7.09 -2.41 -12.00
CA LEU A 986 7.48 -0.99 -12.10
C LEU A 986 8.73 -0.91 -12.97
N ARG A 987 8.64 -0.26 -14.13
CA ARG A 987 9.74 -0.21 -15.10
C ARG A 987 10.07 1.22 -15.54
N ASN A 988 11.33 1.59 -15.60
CA ASN A 988 11.77 2.85 -16.19
C ASN A 988 11.04 4.06 -15.60
N SER A 989 10.93 4.12 -14.27
CA SER A 989 10.11 5.13 -13.58
C SER A 989 10.92 5.89 -12.54
N VAL A 990 10.53 7.13 -12.25
CA VAL A 990 11.22 8.02 -11.31
C VAL A 990 10.31 8.38 -10.13
N SER A 991 10.80 8.33 -8.90
CA SER A 991 10.08 8.85 -7.73
C SER A 991 10.90 9.83 -6.91
N PHE A 992 10.34 10.98 -6.50
CA PHE A 992 11.05 11.93 -5.63
C PHE A 992 10.16 12.81 -4.75
N GLY A 993 10.67 13.25 -3.60
CA GLY A 993 9.97 14.20 -2.74
C GLY A 993 8.63 13.74 -2.14
N ASN A 994 8.25 12.47 -2.29
CA ASN A 994 7.05 11.93 -1.66
C ASN A 994 7.21 11.94 -0.12
N LEU A 995 6.12 12.10 0.62
CA LEU A 995 6.11 12.27 2.09
C LEU A 995 6.73 11.07 2.83
N ALA A 996 6.53 9.84 2.35
CA ALA A 996 7.03 8.61 2.99
C ALA A 996 7.96 7.80 2.08
N LYS A 997 7.44 6.83 1.31
CA LYS A 997 8.26 5.94 0.47
C LYS A 997 8.24 6.36 -0.99
N GLY A 998 9.38 6.25 -1.69
CA GLY A 998 9.39 6.38 -3.15
C GLY A 998 8.69 5.22 -3.83
N VAL A 999 9.08 4.00 -3.46
CA VAL A 999 8.54 2.71 -3.92
C VAL A 999 8.31 1.82 -2.71
N THR A 1000 7.12 1.23 -2.59
CA THR A 1000 6.83 0.21 -1.58
C THR A 1000 6.07 -0.96 -2.19
N SER A 1001 6.48 -2.16 -1.84
CA SER A 1001 5.72 -3.41 -2.06
C SER A 1001 4.39 -3.42 -1.31
N ASN A 1002 4.27 -2.64 -0.22
CA ASN A 1002 3.12 -2.58 0.66
C ASN A 1002 2.57 -3.98 1.02
N SER A 1003 3.47 -4.84 1.51
CA SER A 1003 3.21 -6.25 1.79
C SER A 1003 3.03 -7.17 0.59
N GLY A 1004 2.92 -6.70 -0.65
CA GLY A 1004 2.90 -7.57 -1.84
C GLY A 1004 4.18 -8.42 -1.92
N PRO A 1005 4.12 -9.76 -2.00
CA PRO A 1005 5.29 -10.62 -1.79
C PRO A 1005 6.21 -10.78 -3.01
N ASP A 1006 5.81 -10.34 -4.22
CA ASP A 1006 6.45 -10.75 -5.48
C ASP A 1006 6.60 -9.62 -6.54
N VAL A 1007 6.67 -8.36 -6.10
CA VAL A 1007 6.83 -7.19 -6.99
C VAL A 1007 8.16 -7.21 -7.77
N ARG A 1008 8.16 -6.55 -8.94
CA ARG A 1008 9.30 -6.50 -9.88
C ARG A 1008 9.69 -5.07 -10.23
N LEU A 1009 10.96 -4.73 -10.02
CA LEU A 1009 11.52 -3.41 -10.31
C LEU A 1009 12.54 -3.50 -11.46
N GLU A 1010 12.39 -2.66 -12.49
CA GLU A 1010 13.25 -2.67 -13.67
C GLU A 1010 13.66 -1.23 -14.05
N ASN A 1011 14.94 -0.85 -13.95
CA ASN A 1011 15.42 0.50 -14.29
C ASN A 1011 14.67 1.62 -13.53
N VAL A 1012 14.64 1.58 -12.20
CA VAL A 1012 13.87 2.53 -11.39
C VAL A 1012 14.80 3.53 -10.73
N THR A 1013 14.53 4.83 -10.79
CA THR A 1013 15.24 5.84 -9.99
C THR A 1013 14.33 6.35 -8.88
N SER A 1014 14.70 6.15 -7.62
CA SER A 1014 14.00 6.73 -6.47
C SER A 1014 14.96 7.65 -5.73
N ALA A 1015 14.64 8.94 -5.66
CA ALA A 1015 15.55 9.95 -5.12
C ALA A 1015 14.86 10.95 -4.19
N GLY A 1016 15.44 11.28 -3.04
CA GLY A 1016 14.92 12.40 -2.24
C GLY A 1016 13.53 12.21 -1.63
N ASN A 1017 13.08 10.97 -1.44
CA ASN A 1017 11.78 10.68 -0.81
C ASN A 1017 11.89 10.70 0.72
N GLY A 1018 10.81 11.06 1.40
CA GLY A 1018 10.74 10.99 2.85
C GLY A 1018 11.41 12.13 3.62
N LEU A 1019 12.14 13.01 2.93
CA LEU A 1019 13.03 14.01 3.53
C LEU A 1019 12.33 15.04 4.45
N ALA A 1020 11.03 15.23 4.30
CA ALA A 1020 10.25 16.24 5.02
C ALA A 1020 9.32 15.68 6.11
N SER A 1021 9.23 14.34 6.30
CA SER A 1021 8.35 13.73 7.31
C SER A 1021 9.10 13.21 8.53
N PRO A 1022 8.88 13.76 9.75
CA PRO A 1022 9.47 13.23 10.98
C PRO A 1022 8.68 12.07 11.62
N SER A 1023 7.49 11.74 11.09
CA SER A 1023 6.50 10.85 11.73
C SER A 1023 6.23 9.54 10.95
N LYS A 1024 6.75 9.42 9.73
CA LYS A 1024 6.54 8.24 8.87
C LYS A 1024 7.87 7.52 8.62
N SER A 1025 7.82 6.20 8.44
CA SER A 1025 8.96 5.44 7.89
C SER A 1025 9.21 5.92 6.46
N ALA A 1026 10.35 6.56 6.26
CA ALA A 1026 10.61 7.43 5.14
C ALA A 1026 11.90 7.01 4.42
N MET A 1027 11.76 6.23 3.34
CA MET A 1027 12.85 5.57 2.59
C MET A 1027 12.58 5.64 1.08
N ASN A 1028 13.56 5.34 0.23
CA ASN A 1028 13.31 5.32 -1.21
C ASN A 1028 12.61 4.03 -1.63
N VAL A 1029 13.11 2.86 -1.21
CA VAL A 1029 12.60 1.55 -1.62
C VAL A 1029 12.29 0.67 -0.39
N GLN A 1030 11.09 0.11 -0.36
CA GLN A 1030 10.66 -0.86 0.64
C GLN A 1030 10.09 -2.14 0.00
N LEU A 1031 10.82 -3.25 0.08
CA LEU A 1031 10.37 -4.59 -0.31
C LEU A 1031 10.21 -5.46 0.95
N LYS A 1032 8.98 -5.52 1.48
CA LYS A 1032 8.68 -6.11 2.80
C LYS A 1032 7.29 -6.73 2.82
N THR A 1033 7.17 -7.91 3.43
CA THR A 1033 5.90 -8.62 3.58
C THR A 1033 5.91 -9.54 4.80
N SER A 1034 4.74 -9.76 5.41
CA SER A 1034 4.58 -10.80 6.41
C SER A 1034 4.42 -12.21 5.79
N ALA A 1035 4.26 -12.33 4.47
CA ALA A 1035 4.12 -13.63 3.81
C ALA A 1035 5.30 -14.55 4.15
N GLY A 1036 5.07 -15.86 4.27
CA GLY A 1036 6.11 -16.83 4.61
C GLY A 1036 7.22 -16.96 3.58
N ARG A 1037 6.99 -16.47 2.34
CA ARG A 1037 7.97 -16.47 1.24
C ARG A 1037 7.84 -15.20 0.41
N THR A 1038 8.96 -14.76 -0.18
CA THR A 1038 8.98 -13.68 -1.17
C THR A 1038 9.34 -14.19 -2.57
N GLY A 1039 9.07 -13.35 -3.57
CA GLY A 1039 9.37 -13.55 -4.98
C GLY A 1039 9.90 -12.27 -5.65
N TYR A 1040 10.49 -11.35 -4.88
CA TYR A 1040 10.95 -10.05 -5.37
C TYR A 1040 12.00 -10.19 -6.47
N ARG A 1041 11.92 -9.32 -7.47
CA ARG A 1041 12.92 -9.19 -8.53
C ARG A 1041 13.26 -7.72 -8.74
N ALA A 1042 14.55 -7.41 -8.86
CA ALA A 1042 14.99 -6.06 -9.17
C ALA A 1042 16.21 -6.10 -10.10
N SER A 1043 16.24 -5.22 -11.09
CA SER A 1043 17.39 -4.95 -11.96
C SER A 1043 17.40 -3.48 -12.36
N GLY A 1044 18.55 -2.82 -12.34
CA GLY A 1044 18.67 -1.40 -12.67
C GLY A 1044 18.04 -0.44 -11.65
N VAL A 1045 17.86 -0.82 -10.39
CA VAL A 1045 17.34 0.11 -9.36
C VAL A 1045 18.42 1.12 -8.96
N LEU A 1046 18.05 2.37 -8.81
CA LEU A 1046 18.90 3.46 -8.32
C LEU A 1046 18.15 4.20 -7.21
N SER A 1047 18.61 4.02 -5.99
CA SER A 1047 18.13 4.70 -4.81
C SER A 1047 19.14 5.76 -4.38
N TRP A 1048 18.67 6.98 -4.11
CA TRP A 1048 19.55 8.09 -3.75
C TRP A 1048 18.90 9.04 -2.74
N GLN A 1049 19.59 9.36 -1.64
CA GLN A 1049 19.22 10.46 -0.76
C GLN A 1049 17.83 10.31 -0.12
N ALA A 1050 17.56 9.22 0.59
CA ALA A 1050 16.40 9.11 1.47
C ALA A 1050 16.72 9.48 2.93
N SER A 1051 15.68 9.60 3.77
CA SER A 1051 15.84 9.83 5.22
C SER A 1051 16.15 8.57 6.04
N LEU A 1052 15.80 7.40 5.53
CA LEU A 1052 16.11 6.07 6.08
C LEU A 1052 16.69 5.21 4.95
N ALA A 1053 17.50 4.22 5.33
CA ALA A 1053 17.95 3.18 4.41
C ALA A 1053 16.75 2.47 3.76
N ASP A 1054 16.95 1.99 2.55
CA ASP A 1054 16.02 1.09 1.89
C ASP A 1054 15.84 -0.19 2.71
N GLU A 1055 14.63 -0.74 2.70
CA GLU A 1055 14.28 -1.93 3.47
C GLU A 1055 13.96 -3.07 2.52
N ILE A 1056 14.85 -4.06 2.44
CA ILE A 1056 14.73 -5.19 1.51
C ILE A 1056 14.72 -6.50 2.31
N GLU A 1057 13.53 -7.00 2.64
CA GLU A 1057 13.34 -8.24 3.40
C GLU A 1057 13.10 -9.44 2.47
N LEU A 1058 14.14 -10.25 2.27
CA LEU A 1058 14.06 -11.43 1.41
C LEU A 1058 13.75 -12.70 2.21
N LYS A 1059 12.65 -13.38 1.85
CA LYS A 1059 12.28 -14.74 2.29
C LYS A 1059 12.30 -15.69 1.09
N GLN A 1060 13.39 -15.66 0.33
CA GLN A 1060 13.56 -16.40 -0.93
C GLN A 1060 14.99 -16.88 -1.13
N ASP A 1061 15.16 -18.00 -1.83
CA ASP A 1061 16.47 -18.59 -2.13
C ASP A 1061 17.31 -17.71 -3.06
N ASP A 1062 16.65 -17.00 -3.98
CA ASP A 1062 17.28 -16.14 -4.99
C ASP A 1062 17.45 -14.71 -4.43
N THR A 1063 18.62 -14.42 -3.88
CA THR A 1063 18.98 -13.10 -3.36
C THR A 1063 19.76 -12.24 -4.36
N THR A 1064 19.83 -12.66 -5.63
CA THR A 1064 20.69 -12.03 -6.65
C THR A 1064 20.38 -10.56 -6.89
N LEU A 1065 19.16 -10.09 -6.60
CA LEU A 1065 18.82 -8.67 -6.67
C LEU A 1065 19.70 -7.80 -5.78
N LEU A 1066 20.17 -8.33 -4.64
CA LEU A 1066 21.08 -7.63 -3.74
C LEU A 1066 22.50 -7.63 -4.27
N THR A 1067 22.88 -8.46 -5.24
CA THR A 1067 24.27 -8.52 -5.77
C THR A 1067 24.37 -8.13 -7.24
N ASP A 1068 23.24 -7.86 -7.88
CA ASP A 1068 23.18 -7.42 -9.28
C ASP A 1068 23.82 -6.02 -9.39
N PRO A 1069 24.95 -5.87 -10.12
CA PRO A 1069 25.72 -4.63 -10.18
C PRO A 1069 24.96 -3.45 -10.83
N THR A 1070 23.77 -3.69 -11.36
CA THR A 1070 22.90 -2.63 -11.87
C THR A 1070 22.02 -2.00 -10.78
N ASN A 1071 21.89 -2.63 -9.60
CA ASN A 1071 21.08 -2.17 -8.48
C ASN A 1071 21.91 -1.43 -7.43
N TYR A 1072 21.45 -0.22 -7.07
CA TYR A 1072 22.01 0.63 -6.03
C TYR A 1072 20.90 0.91 -5.02
N PHE A 1073 20.92 0.21 -3.88
CA PHE A 1073 20.00 0.43 -2.76
C PHE A 1073 20.69 1.28 -1.69
N ASP A 1074 20.00 2.30 -1.19
CA ASP A 1074 20.56 3.28 -0.24
C ASP A 1074 20.63 2.66 1.16
N GLY A 1075 21.84 2.41 1.67
CA GLY A 1075 22.06 1.88 3.03
C GLY A 1075 21.74 0.39 3.24
N VAL A 1076 21.74 -0.44 2.18
CA VAL A 1076 21.49 -1.90 2.28
C VAL A 1076 22.80 -2.69 2.18
N ALA A 1077 23.18 -3.37 3.27
CA ALA A 1077 24.39 -4.18 3.31
C ALA A 1077 24.37 -5.32 2.27
N GLY A 1078 25.46 -5.45 1.50
CA GLY A 1078 25.60 -6.45 0.46
C GLY A 1078 25.07 -6.04 -0.93
N ALA A 1079 24.45 -4.86 -1.05
CA ALA A 1079 24.14 -4.21 -2.32
C ALA A 1079 25.41 -3.74 -3.05
N PRO A 1080 25.54 -3.90 -4.39
CA PRO A 1080 26.65 -3.29 -5.12
C PRO A 1080 26.52 -1.77 -5.04
N GLY A 1081 27.33 -1.19 -4.15
CA GLY A 1081 27.18 0.18 -3.67
C GLY A 1081 28.06 0.47 -2.46
N ASP A 1082 28.40 -0.57 -1.67
CA ASP A 1082 29.39 -0.50 -0.58
C ASP A 1082 30.88 -0.40 -1.07
N GLY A 1083 31.08 0.13 -2.29
CA GLY A 1083 32.35 0.65 -2.85
C GLY A 1083 32.49 0.47 -4.37
N PRO A 1084 33.22 1.31 -5.16
CA PRO A 1084 33.68 2.69 -4.99
C PRO A 1084 32.88 3.68 -5.88
N ALA A 1085 31.58 3.49 -6.03
CA ALA A 1085 30.73 4.44 -6.73
C ALA A 1085 29.50 4.72 -5.85
N GLU A 1086 29.72 5.52 -4.81
CA GLU A 1086 28.64 6.23 -4.12
C GLU A 1086 27.82 6.94 -5.21
N VAL A 1087 26.50 6.80 -5.18
CA VAL A 1087 25.64 7.54 -6.12
C VAL A 1087 25.80 9.01 -5.77
N THR A 1088 26.50 9.75 -6.62
CA THR A 1088 26.81 11.16 -6.40
C THR A 1088 25.90 12.04 -7.22
N GLU A 1089 25.75 13.31 -6.82
CA GLU A 1089 24.90 14.27 -7.52
C GLU A 1089 25.26 14.43 -9.02
N ASP A 1090 26.53 14.25 -9.41
CA ASP A 1090 27.01 14.33 -10.80
C ASP A 1090 26.57 13.14 -11.68
N TRP A 1091 25.98 12.10 -11.10
CA TRP A 1091 25.25 11.09 -11.85
C TRP A 1091 23.97 11.66 -12.45
N PHE A 1092 23.45 12.75 -11.90
CA PHE A 1092 22.25 13.42 -12.39
C PHE A 1092 22.62 14.71 -13.14
N VAL A 1093 21.86 15.03 -14.18
CA VAL A 1093 21.99 16.31 -14.90
C VAL A 1093 21.57 17.47 -13.99
N SER A 1094 20.54 17.26 -13.16
CA SER A 1094 20.05 18.20 -12.15
C SER A 1094 19.30 17.45 -11.04
N THR A 1095 19.33 18.01 -9.84
CA THR A 1095 18.62 17.54 -8.63
C THR A 1095 17.69 18.62 -8.07
N ASP A 1096 17.51 19.73 -8.81
CA ASP A 1096 16.74 20.91 -8.41
C ASP A 1096 15.22 20.68 -8.52
N ALA A 1097 14.72 19.77 -7.69
CA ALA A 1097 13.29 19.47 -7.57
C ALA A 1097 12.47 20.64 -7.02
N ALA A 1098 13.12 21.69 -6.50
CA ALA A 1098 12.45 22.91 -6.06
C ALA A 1098 12.04 23.79 -7.24
N SER A 1099 12.89 23.90 -8.28
CA SER A 1099 12.66 24.82 -9.41
C SER A 1099 12.28 24.13 -10.72
N VAL A 1100 12.53 22.83 -10.85
CA VAL A 1100 12.20 22.04 -12.05
C VAL A 1100 11.02 21.12 -11.75
N ARG A 1101 10.09 21.01 -12.70
CA ARG A 1101 8.95 20.09 -12.63
C ARG A 1101 8.92 19.22 -13.89
N PRO A 1102 8.67 17.91 -13.77
CA PRO A 1102 8.36 17.07 -14.91
C PRO A 1102 7.10 17.57 -15.62
N GLU A 1103 7.06 17.45 -16.95
CA GLU A 1103 5.85 17.74 -17.74
C GLU A 1103 5.61 16.65 -18.79
N ILE A 1104 4.37 16.50 -19.25
CA ILE A 1104 4.06 15.66 -20.40
C ILE A 1104 4.33 16.46 -21.68
N GLY A 1105 5.31 16.01 -22.46
CA GLY A 1105 5.72 16.61 -23.72
C GLY A 1105 4.63 16.57 -24.80
N ALA A 1106 4.89 17.30 -25.88
CA ALA A 1106 4.01 17.32 -27.05
C ALA A 1106 3.92 15.95 -27.76
N ASP A 1107 4.94 15.10 -27.64
CA ASP A 1107 4.95 13.73 -28.13
C ASP A 1107 4.32 12.73 -27.13
N GLY A 1108 3.88 13.21 -25.97
CA GLY A 1108 3.29 12.40 -24.90
C GLY A 1108 4.32 11.76 -23.97
N SER A 1109 5.62 11.91 -24.20
CA SER A 1109 6.65 11.42 -23.26
C SER A 1109 6.71 12.29 -22.00
N VAL A 1110 7.24 11.75 -20.91
CA VAL A 1110 7.55 12.55 -19.73
C VAL A 1110 8.90 13.24 -19.94
N VAL A 1111 8.89 14.56 -19.86
CA VAL A 1111 10.07 15.41 -19.99
C VAL A 1111 10.50 15.85 -18.60
N MET A 1112 11.68 15.39 -18.16
CA MET A 1112 12.22 15.70 -16.84
C MET A 1112 13.02 17.01 -16.81
N HIS A 1113 13.32 17.61 -17.96
CA HIS A 1113 14.16 18.81 -18.10
C HIS A 1113 15.53 18.69 -17.39
N GLY A 1114 16.12 17.50 -17.42
CA GLY A 1114 17.37 17.20 -16.71
C GLY A 1114 17.21 16.84 -15.23
N LEU A 1115 16.03 16.99 -14.63
CA LEU A 1115 15.79 16.61 -13.23
C LEU A 1115 15.86 15.09 -13.07
N TYR A 1116 16.80 14.60 -12.25
CA TYR A 1116 17.09 13.18 -12.04
C TYR A 1116 17.37 12.38 -13.33
N GLU A 1117 17.65 13.05 -14.45
CA GLU A 1117 18.13 12.40 -15.68
C GLU A 1117 19.59 11.99 -15.49
N LEU A 1118 19.92 10.75 -15.86
CA LEU A 1118 21.25 10.21 -15.61
C LEU A 1118 22.28 10.62 -16.68
N THR A 1119 23.43 11.13 -16.22
CA THR A 1119 24.61 11.41 -17.04
C THR A 1119 25.31 10.10 -17.46
N ASP A 1120 26.36 10.23 -18.27
CA ASP A 1120 27.25 9.11 -18.64
C ASP A 1120 28.16 8.65 -17.48
N ILE A 1121 28.14 9.35 -16.34
CA ILE A 1121 28.87 8.96 -15.12
C ILE A 1121 28.14 7.79 -14.44
N ALA A 1122 26.82 7.80 -14.45
CA ALA A 1122 26.02 6.70 -13.94
C ALA A 1122 26.28 5.41 -14.74
N PRO A 1123 26.54 4.26 -14.07
CA PRO A 1123 26.80 2.99 -14.72
C PRO A 1123 25.71 2.59 -15.73
N PRO A 1124 26.09 1.93 -16.84
CA PRO A 1124 25.11 1.49 -17.83
C PRO A 1124 24.20 0.40 -17.24
N GLY A 1125 22.90 0.54 -17.47
CA GLY A 1125 21.89 -0.41 -16.95
C GLY A 1125 21.36 -0.05 -15.56
N THR A 1126 21.80 1.05 -14.95
CA THR A 1126 21.30 1.54 -13.66
C THR A 1126 20.36 2.72 -13.84
N GLY A 1127 19.32 2.74 -13.02
CA GLY A 1127 18.31 3.77 -12.89
C GLY A 1127 17.44 3.96 -14.13
N ALA A 1128 16.42 4.80 -13.98
CA ALA A 1128 15.48 5.14 -15.03
C ALA A 1128 16.12 6.04 -16.10
N ARG A 1129 15.80 5.74 -17.35
CA ARG A 1129 16.11 6.53 -18.54
C ARG A 1129 14.83 6.64 -19.37
N LEU A 1130 13.97 7.58 -18.97
CA LEU A 1130 12.65 7.76 -19.60
C LEU A 1130 12.81 7.89 -21.11
N ALA A 1131 12.10 7.04 -21.85
CA ALA A 1131 12.17 7.02 -23.30
C ALA A 1131 11.21 8.05 -23.91
N ALA A 1132 11.56 8.55 -25.10
CA ALA A 1132 10.56 9.22 -25.93
C ALA A 1132 9.42 8.25 -26.24
N ASN A 1133 8.20 8.77 -26.35
CA ASN A 1133 7.07 7.99 -26.80
C ASN A 1133 7.33 7.61 -28.27
N PRO A 1134 7.51 6.31 -28.59
CA PRO A 1134 7.85 5.89 -29.95
C PRO A 1134 6.68 6.10 -30.91
N ASP A 1135 5.45 6.12 -30.38
CA ASP A 1135 4.21 6.21 -31.13
C ASP A 1135 3.31 7.32 -30.57
N PRO A 1136 3.69 8.62 -30.70
CA PRO A 1136 2.85 9.74 -30.27
C PRO A 1136 1.50 9.71 -30.96
N THR A 1137 0.43 9.73 -30.17
CA THR A 1137 -0.93 9.78 -30.71
C THR A 1137 -1.16 11.12 -31.42
N VAL A 1138 -1.62 11.04 -32.66
CA VAL A 1138 -2.12 12.20 -33.41
C VAL A 1138 -3.55 11.88 -33.84
N ILE A 1139 -4.52 12.55 -33.20
CA ILE A 1139 -5.92 12.42 -33.56
C ILE A 1139 -6.30 13.58 -34.48
N GLU A 1140 -6.62 13.27 -35.74
CA GLU A 1140 -7.25 14.24 -36.63
C GLU A 1140 -8.77 14.23 -36.40
N PRO A 1141 -9.42 15.41 -36.30
CA PRO A 1141 -10.86 15.49 -36.27
C PRO A 1141 -11.48 14.82 -37.49
N LEU A 1142 -12.39 13.90 -37.24
CA LEU A 1142 -13.22 13.30 -38.26
C LEU A 1142 -14.14 14.36 -38.88
N PRO A 1143 -14.66 14.13 -40.10
CA PRO A 1143 -15.65 15.00 -40.69
C PRO A 1143 -16.82 15.22 -39.74
N GLU A 1144 -17.18 16.48 -39.49
CA GLU A 1144 -18.32 16.81 -38.64
C GLU A 1144 -19.61 16.15 -39.15
N VAL A 1145 -20.53 15.89 -38.22
CA VAL A 1145 -21.91 15.66 -38.62
C VAL A 1145 -22.38 16.87 -39.42
N VAL A 1146 -22.75 16.64 -40.68
CA VAL A 1146 -23.35 17.67 -41.54
C VAL A 1146 -24.84 17.35 -41.64
N PRO A 1147 -25.72 18.35 -41.50
CA PRO A 1147 -27.14 18.08 -41.63
C PRO A 1147 -27.50 17.65 -43.05
N ILE A 1148 -28.28 16.59 -43.15
CA ILE A 1148 -28.58 15.92 -44.42
C ILE A 1148 -29.59 16.76 -45.20
N ALA A 1149 -29.21 17.16 -46.43
CA ALA A 1149 -30.04 17.97 -47.31
C ALA A 1149 -31.42 17.32 -47.54
N PRO A 1150 -32.52 18.09 -47.56
CA PRO A 1150 -33.84 17.50 -47.68
C PRO A 1150 -34.10 17.01 -49.09
N TRP A 1151 -34.91 15.96 -49.20
CA TRP A 1151 -35.32 15.42 -50.47
C TRP A 1151 -36.26 16.41 -51.18
N TYR A 1152 -35.92 16.73 -52.42
CA TYR A 1152 -36.71 17.57 -53.29
C TYR A 1152 -37.24 16.75 -54.46
N PRO A 1153 -38.55 16.82 -54.76
CA PRO A 1153 -39.14 16.06 -55.86
C PRO A 1153 -38.59 16.45 -57.24
N THR A 1154 -38.03 17.65 -57.39
CA THR A 1154 -37.51 18.16 -58.67
C THR A 1154 -36.01 17.93 -58.85
N ALA A 1155 -35.27 17.57 -57.80
CA ALA A 1155 -33.84 17.33 -57.83
C ALA A 1155 -33.49 15.97 -58.44
N VAL A 1156 -32.27 15.87 -58.98
CA VAL A 1156 -31.71 14.61 -59.52
C VAL A 1156 -30.77 14.04 -58.47
N TYR A 1157 -30.94 12.77 -58.17
CA TYR A 1157 -30.08 12.00 -57.27
C TYR A 1157 -29.44 10.85 -58.03
N THR A 1158 -28.22 10.49 -57.66
CA THR A 1158 -27.38 9.42 -58.21
C THR A 1158 -26.95 8.46 -57.11
N ALA A 1159 -26.36 7.32 -57.48
CA ALA A 1159 -25.95 6.32 -56.50
C ALA A 1159 -25.02 6.94 -55.44
N GLY A 1160 -25.34 6.77 -54.16
CA GLY A 1160 -24.60 7.35 -53.02
C GLY A 1160 -25.13 8.70 -52.52
N ASP A 1161 -26.03 9.38 -53.23
CA ASP A 1161 -26.58 10.66 -52.74
C ASP A 1161 -27.50 10.43 -51.54
N VAL A 1162 -27.28 11.15 -50.44
CA VAL A 1162 -28.06 11.05 -49.20
C VAL A 1162 -28.99 12.24 -49.04
N VAL A 1163 -30.25 11.98 -48.70
CA VAL A 1163 -31.29 13.01 -48.50
C VAL A 1163 -32.13 12.76 -47.27
N SER A 1164 -32.65 13.82 -46.66
CA SER A 1164 -33.60 13.74 -45.56
C SER A 1164 -35.05 13.79 -46.05
N HIS A 1165 -35.88 12.84 -45.63
CA HIS A 1165 -37.30 12.85 -45.90
C HIS A 1165 -38.06 12.28 -44.71
N ASP A 1166 -39.05 13.01 -44.19
CA ASP A 1166 -39.82 12.64 -43.00
C ASP A 1166 -38.94 12.26 -41.78
N GLY A 1167 -37.84 13.00 -41.58
CA GLY A 1167 -36.90 12.79 -40.47
C GLY A 1167 -35.93 11.62 -40.67
N ILE A 1168 -35.91 10.98 -41.85
CA ILE A 1168 -35.08 9.83 -42.17
C ILE A 1168 -34.11 10.19 -43.31
N ALA A 1169 -32.83 9.86 -43.13
CA ALA A 1169 -31.80 9.85 -44.15
C ALA A 1169 -32.02 8.69 -45.13
N TYR A 1170 -31.92 8.95 -46.42
CA TYR A 1170 -32.01 7.94 -47.46
C TYR A 1170 -30.87 8.07 -48.45
N GLU A 1171 -30.16 6.97 -48.72
CA GLU A 1171 -29.16 6.88 -49.78
C GLU A 1171 -29.81 6.39 -51.07
N ALA A 1172 -29.55 7.08 -52.19
CA ALA A 1172 -29.96 6.62 -53.50
C ALA A 1172 -29.09 5.43 -53.96
N ARG A 1173 -29.72 4.31 -54.34
CA ARG A 1173 -29.04 3.13 -54.91
C ARG A 1173 -28.56 3.34 -56.34
N TRP A 1174 -29.24 4.21 -57.08
CA TRP A 1174 -28.99 4.55 -58.48
C TRP A 1174 -29.71 5.85 -58.83
N TRP A 1175 -29.54 6.31 -60.07
CA TRP A 1175 -30.17 7.53 -60.57
C TRP A 1175 -31.68 7.56 -60.30
N THR A 1176 -32.17 8.58 -59.61
CA THR A 1176 -33.59 8.78 -59.30
C THR A 1176 -33.97 10.26 -59.29
N ARG A 1177 -35.23 10.54 -59.63
CA ARG A 1177 -35.83 11.89 -59.62
C ARG A 1177 -37.32 11.77 -59.42
N GLY A 1178 -37.87 12.50 -58.46
CA GLY A 1178 -39.31 12.54 -58.18
C GLY A 1178 -39.91 11.27 -57.54
N VAL A 1179 -39.09 10.26 -57.24
CA VAL A 1179 -39.52 9.11 -56.43
C VAL A 1179 -39.30 9.45 -54.96
N THR A 1180 -40.37 9.48 -54.17
CA THR A 1180 -40.34 9.79 -52.74
C THR A 1180 -39.59 8.70 -51.96
N PRO A 1181 -38.64 9.04 -51.07
CA PRO A 1181 -38.02 8.09 -50.16
C PRO A 1181 -39.04 7.46 -49.19
N SER A 1182 -38.95 6.16 -48.93
CA SER A 1182 -39.85 5.46 -47.99
C SER A 1182 -39.21 4.19 -47.43
N ALA A 1183 -39.24 4.00 -46.12
CA ALA A 1183 -38.64 2.85 -45.42
C ALA A 1183 -39.23 1.48 -45.81
N GLY A 1184 -40.48 1.43 -46.31
CA GLY A 1184 -41.18 0.16 -46.60
C GLY A 1184 -40.86 -0.50 -47.95
N SER A 1185 -39.94 0.03 -48.76
CA SER A 1185 -39.72 -0.45 -50.14
C SER A 1185 -38.34 -1.11 -50.33
N SER A 1186 -38.28 -2.43 -50.21
CA SER A 1186 -37.04 -3.20 -50.45
C SER A 1186 -36.55 -3.17 -51.91
N TRP A 1187 -37.38 -2.71 -52.85
CA TRP A 1187 -37.10 -2.64 -54.30
C TRP A 1187 -36.98 -1.21 -54.85
N GLY A 1188 -37.10 -0.20 -53.99
CA GLY A 1188 -37.04 1.22 -54.39
C GLY A 1188 -35.63 1.73 -54.68
N PRO A 1189 -35.50 2.93 -55.25
CA PRO A 1189 -34.20 3.57 -55.48
C PRO A 1189 -33.56 4.11 -54.20
N TRP A 1190 -34.24 4.05 -53.06
CA TRP A 1190 -33.79 4.61 -51.78
C TRP A 1190 -33.55 3.50 -50.75
N VAL A 1191 -32.44 3.59 -50.03
CA VAL A 1191 -32.14 2.81 -48.82
C VAL A 1191 -32.29 3.75 -47.64
N ALA A 1192 -33.10 3.40 -46.65
CA ALA A 1192 -33.12 4.15 -45.40
C ALA A 1192 -31.78 3.92 -44.67
N MET A 1193 -31.11 5.01 -44.31
CA MET A 1193 -29.81 5.01 -43.64
C MET A 1193 -29.95 5.25 -42.13
N GLY A 1194 -30.93 6.07 -41.73
CA GLY A 1194 -31.05 6.46 -40.33
C GLY A 1194 -31.87 7.75 -40.18
N PRO A 1195 -31.79 8.46 -39.06
CA PRO A 1195 -32.38 9.78 -38.92
C PRO A 1195 -31.60 10.81 -39.73
N ALA A 1196 -32.23 11.93 -40.04
CA ALA A 1196 -31.53 13.08 -40.58
C ALA A 1196 -31.64 14.29 -39.64
N GLY A 1197 -30.52 14.97 -39.39
CA GLY A 1197 -30.48 16.30 -38.77
C GLY A 1197 -31.21 17.36 -39.61
N MET A 1198 -31.47 18.54 -39.04
CA MET A 1198 -32.21 19.59 -39.75
C MET A 1198 -31.36 20.22 -40.86
N PRO A 1199 -31.82 20.26 -42.12
CA PRO A 1199 -30.99 20.71 -43.23
C PRO A 1199 -30.54 22.18 -43.07
N PRO A 1200 -29.31 22.53 -43.50
CA PRO A 1200 -28.81 23.89 -43.43
C PRO A 1200 -29.65 24.82 -44.32
N VAL A 1201 -29.99 26.00 -43.81
CA VAL A 1201 -30.80 27.00 -44.52
C VAL A 1201 -29.90 28.12 -45.04
N GLU A 1202 -29.80 28.26 -46.36
CA GLU A 1202 -28.98 29.27 -47.04
C GLU A 1202 -29.65 30.67 -47.06
N GLU A 1203 -28.89 31.71 -47.41
CA GLU A 1203 -29.48 33.02 -47.72
C GLU A 1203 -30.33 32.92 -49.01
N CYS A 1204 -31.53 33.49 -49.00
CA CYS A 1204 -32.38 33.48 -50.18
C CYS A 1204 -31.76 34.27 -51.34
N ALA A 1205 -31.64 33.62 -52.50
CA ALA A 1205 -31.38 34.31 -53.76
C ALA A 1205 -32.53 35.27 -54.09
N GLU A 1206 -32.33 36.15 -55.08
CA GLU A 1206 -33.38 37.07 -55.51
C GLU A 1206 -34.70 36.32 -55.79
N PRO A 1207 -35.85 36.81 -55.27
CA PRO A 1207 -37.13 36.14 -55.45
C PRO A 1207 -37.48 35.91 -56.92
N TRP A 1208 -38.01 34.74 -57.22
CA TRP A 1208 -38.48 34.42 -58.56
C TRP A 1208 -39.57 35.39 -59.01
N ALA A 1209 -39.44 35.91 -60.22
CA ALA A 1209 -40.37 36.83 -60.85
C ALA A 1209 -40.93 36.23 -62.15
N ALA A 1210 -42.26 36.14 -62.23
CA ALA A 1210 -42.96 35.50 -63.34
C ALA A 1210 -42.68 36.12 -64.72
N ASP A 1211 -42.33 37.40 -64.79
CA ASP A 1211 -42.06 38.12 -66.03
C ASP A 1211 -40.57 38.21 -66.40
N ALA A 1212 -39.68 37.79 -65.50
CA ALA A 1212 -38.23 37.74 -65.72
C ALA A 1212 -37.81 36.56 -66.61
N VAL A 1213 -36.69 36.73 -67.31
CA VAL A 1213 -36.08 35.69 -68.14
C VAL A 1213 -34.89 35.13 -67.37
N TYR A 1214 -34.87 33.81 -67.20
CA TYR A 1214 -33.80 33.07 -66.57
C TYR A 1214 -33.15 32.14 -67.59
N THR A 1215 -31.85 31.96 -67.47
CA THR A 1215 -31.00 31.09 -68.28
C THR A 1215 -30.31 30.06 -67.41
N ARG A 1216 -29.64 29.07 -68.04
CA ARG A 1216 -29.02 27.98 -67.31
C ARG A 1216 -28.03 28.50 -66.26
N GLY A 1217 -28.20 28.08 -65.01
CA GLY A 1217 -27.35 28.47 -63.88
C GLY A 1217 -27.89 29.66 -63.07
N ASP A 1218 -28.94 30.35 -63.52
CA ASP A 1218 -29.55 31.43 -62.73
C ASP A 1218 -30.27 30.83 -61.51
N VAL A 1219 -30.02 31.39 -60.32
CA VAL A 1219 -30.61 30.95 -59.04
C VAL A 1219 -31.62 31.97 -58.54
N VAL A 1220 -32.78 31.51 -58.07
CA VAL A 1220 -33.85 32.34 -57.51
C VAL A 1220 -34.47 31.69 -56.28
N SER A 1221 -34.98 32.48 -55.34
CA SER A 1221 -35.75 31.94 -54.22
C SER A 1221 -37.25 31.85 -54.55
N HIS A 1222 -37.89 30.77 -54.10
CA HIS A 1222 -39.34 30.59 -54.17
C HIS A 1222 -39.80 29.67 -53.03
N ASP A 1223 -40.84 30.07 -52.27
CA ASP A 1223 -41.38 29.30 -51.14
C ASP A 1223 -40.34 28.77 -50.14
N GLY A 1224 -39.31 29.58 -49.83
CA GLY A 1224 -38.25 29.20 -48.89
C GLY A 1224 -37.24 28.21 -49.44
N VAL A 1225 -37.13 28.08 -50.78
CA VAL A 1225 -36.14 27.21 -51.47
C VAL A 1225 -35.46 27.99 -52.60
N ASN A 1226 -34.14 27.91 -52.67
CA ASN A 1226 -33.36 28.37 -53.81
C ASN A 1226 -33.46 27.32 -54.95
N HIS A 1227 -33.71 27.80 -56.17
CA HIS A 1227 -33.88 27.00 -57.37
C HIS A 1227 -32.95 27.46 -58.50
N GLU A 1228 -32.25 26.53 -59.14
CA GLU A 1228 -31.40 26.78 -60.32
C GLU A 1228 -32.17 26.47 -61.61
N ALA A 1229 -32.11 27.38 -62.58
CA ALA A 1229 -32.65 27.15 -63.92
C ALA A 1229 -31.75 26.19 -64.71
N TYR A 1230 -32.32 25.12 -65.26
CA TYR A 1230 -31.59 24.17 -66.11
C TYR A 1230 -31.40 24.65 -67.56
N TRP A 1231 -32.30 25.51 -68.03
CA TRP A 1231 -32.28 26.11 -69.37
C TRP A 1231 -33.12 27.39 -69.39
N TRP A 1232 -33.20 28.05 -70.55
CA TRP A 1232 -33.99 29.27 -70.73
C TRP A 1232 -35.44 29.09 -70.27
N THR A 1233 -35.92 29.95 -69.38
CA THR A 1233 -37.29 29.90 -68.87
C THR A 1233 -37.84 31.28 -68.55
N ARG A 1234 -39.17 31.42 -68.64
CA ARG A 1234 -39.94 32.62 -68.31
C ARG A 1234 -41.34 32.22 -67.91
N GLY A 1235 -41.83 32.71 -66.78
CA GLY A 1235 -43.20 32.45 -66.29
C GLY A 1235 -43.48 31.01 -65.85
N LEU A 1236 -42.48 30.11 -65.86
CA LEU A 1236 -42.59 28.80 -65.21
C LEU A 1236 -42.14 28.97 -63.76
N GLU A 1237 -43.04 28.67 -62.83
CA GLU A 1237 -42.83 28.79 -61.39
C GLU A 1237 -41.93 27.65 -60.88
N PRO A 1238 -40.85 27.95 -60.13
CA PRO A 1238 -39.99 26.94 -59.50
C PRO A 1238 -40.78 26.03 -58.55
N GLY A 1239 -40.30 24.80 -58.33
CA GLY A 1239 -40.94 23.82 -57.43
C GLY A 1239 -42.24 23.16 -57.93
N THR A 1240 -42.94 23.73 -58.93
CA THR A 1240 -44.29 23.25 -59.34
C THR A 1240 -44.32 21.99 -60.22
N ARG A 1241 -43.19 21.54 -60.79
CA ARG A 1241 -43.13 20.38 -61.70
C ARG A 1241 -41.85 19.56 -61.53
N VAL A 1242 -42.00 18.25 -61.31
CA VAL A 1242 -40.90 17.25 -61.26
C VAL A 1242 -40.02 17.30 -62.51
N HIS A 1243 -40.61 17.47 -63.69
CA HIS A 1243 -39.91 17.64 -64.97
C HIS A 1243 -40.06 19.08 -65.49
N GLY A 1244 -39.56 20.05 -64.71
CA GLY A 1244 -39.61 21.49 -64.99
C GLY A 1244 -38.28 22.09 -65.44
N ALA A 1245 -38.30 23.40 -65.71
CA ALA A 1245 -37.10 24.18 -66.06
C ALA A 1245 -36.21 24.52 -64.84
N TRP A 1246 -36.64 24.15 -63.63
CA TRP A 1246 -36.00 24.48 -62.37
C TRP A 1246 -35.61 23.21 -61.60
N GLY A 1247 -34.45 23.24 -60.95
CA GLY A 1247 -34.03 22.28 -59.94
C GLY A 1247 -33.98 22.95 -58.57
N ALA A 1248 -34.59 22.34 -57.55
CA ALA A 1248 -34.33 22.77 -56.16
C ALA A 1248 -32.87 22.51 -55.80
N VAL A 1249 -32.25 23.44 -55.09
CA VAL A 1249 -30.82 23.38 -54.74
C VAL A 1249 -30.63 23.37 -53.23
N SER A 1250 -31.27 24.30 -52.50
CA SER A 1250 -31.12 24.45 -51.05
C SER A 1250 -32.35 25.13 -50.44
N PRO A 1251 -32.67 24.87 -49.17
CA PRO A 1251 -33.66 25.68 -48.45
C PRO A 1251 -33.06 27.07 -48.17
N CYS A 1252 -33.89 28.11 -48.09
CA CYS A 1252 -33.41 29.47 -47.82
C CYS A 1252 -34.32 30.26 -46.86
N ARG A 1253 -33.76 31.19 -46.08
CA ARG A 1253 -34.51 32.07 -45.16
C ARG A 1253 -34.04 33.52 -45.16
#